data_AF-A0A953V5G5-F1
#
_entry.id   AF-A0A953V5G5-F1
#
_cell.length_a   1.000
_cell.length_b   1.000
_cell.length_c   1.000
_cell.angle_alpha   90.00
_cell.angle_beta   90.00
_cell.angle_gamma   90.00
#
_symmetry.space_group_name_H-M   'P 1'
#
loop_
_entity.id
_entity.type
_entity.pdbx_description
1 polymer ?
#
loop_
_entity_poly.entity_id
_entity_poly.type
_entity_poly.pdbx_seq_one_letter_code
_entity_poly.pdbx_strand_id
1 'polypeptide(L)'
;MLNSYLTQIRMNLLLTLRNRVALFFSYIFPLIFFGIAGMGGGGGNGQQVVTIVLGLGVLGGGLFGVGMRAIQDREQNILRRFKVAPIGPGEIIVSGLVTALTLQLPNIIFMVVLAHRLLGAPWPTQPVSLLVFVSLGLLAFASLGGIIAALVNSMQEGMLLTQLFYFPLLFLGGITFPITGFPLWLQTVAQFIPSTYFSSGLQPILRGKETIFDNLPAAGALAVTALLGTLLAAKLFRWEKEEKLRPAAKFWLLAVLGPFIVLGAWQMHAKTNIAKQKILGRDVQRSRTALIRDARLFLGDGTVIDQGSVLIKDGKIAEIFTGPAPDAKSLRADAIEAAGKTLLPGLIDVHVHFGSPGLPITDPQFYQNPDANFDRELAAYLFSGVTAVKSAGDQLDMVLKHQATVASGERLGAELFAVGPLFTTAGGHGTEYSQYIPESFRANFDQQFIRLPKSAEEARTQVNDLKQQGVDGIKAVLEGGGGGTTFNRMDPAILKAISDAAHAAKLPIVTHTGNAQDVTDALDAGVDGIEHGSMRDRIPDAEFTKMKAMGVTFDPTLSVLEAMGAYVDGKTDLLDRSLVQQVVPRQFLAQVKDSLNSPGAQAARKAIGGYPMRLDLAKLNLAAAYHAGVILVTGTDSGNPMVVHGPSIHRELQLWVEAGIPPSAALQGATYNAAKLLRADQRIGLIRKGYDASLLLVDGNPLQDISATERISAVFLKGERVNRSDLFDQK
;
A
#
# COMPACT_ATOMS: atom_id res chain seq x y z
N MET A 1 -40.69 12.46 35.98
CA MET A 1 -39.34 12.62 35.42
C MET A 1 -39.34 12.67 33.88
N LEU A 2 -39.93 11.73 33.13
CA LEU A 2 -39.89 11.78 31.65
C LEU A 2 -40.50 13.06 31.02
N ASN A 3 -41.55 13.64 31.62
CA ASN A 3 -42.19 14.86 31.11
C ASN A 3 -41.29 16.11 31.15
N SER A 4 -40.34 16.22 32.09
CA SER A 4 -39.43 17.38 32.16
C SER A 4 -38.41 17.35 31.01
N TYR A 5 -37.85 16.17 30.71
CA TYR A 5 -36.96 15.97 29.56
C TYR A 5 -37.65 16.32 28.24
N LEU A 6 -38.84 15.76 27.98
CA LEU A 6 -39.57 16.01 26.74
C LEU A 6 -39.92 17.50 26.55
N THR A 7 -40.34 18.16 27.63
CA THR A 7 -40.66 19.60 27.60
C THR A 7 -39.42 20.43 27.29
N GLN A 8 -38.29 20.12 27.94
CA GLN A 8 -37.03 20.81 27.73
C GLN A 8 -36.50 20.59 26.31
N ILE A 9 -36.59 19.37 25.76
CA ILE A 9 -36.22 19.06 24.38
C ILE A 9 -37.07 19.89 23.40
N ARG A 10 -38.40 19.92 23.58
CA ARG A 10 -39.29 20.70 22.70
C ARG A 10 -38.97 22.18 22.72
N MET A 11 -38.77 22.74 23.91
CA MET A 11 -38.36 24.13 24.09
C MET A 11 -36.98 24.38 23.45
N ASN A 12 -36.06 23.42 23.60
CA ASN A 12 -34.74 23.51 23.02
C ASN A 12 -34.78 23.58 21.50
N LEU A 13 -35.52 22.67 20.85
CA LEU A 13 -35.69 22.68 19.40
C LEU A 13 -36.22 24.01 18.87
N LEU A 14 -37.28 24.56 19.50
CA LEU A 14 -37.89 25.82 19.07
C LEU A 14 -36.95 27.03 19.17
N LEU A 15 -36.18 27.11 20.27
CA LEU A 15 -35.26 28.22 20.49
C LEU A 15 -33.98 28.09 19.66
N THR A 16 -33.49 26.88 19.41
CA THR A 16 -32.30 26.68 18.55
C THR A 16 -32.59 27.12 17.11
N LEU A 17 -33.81 26.89 16.59
CA LEU A 17 -34.26 27.39 15.29
C LEU A 17 -34.35 28.92 15.21
N ARG A 18 -34.21 29.65 16.34
CA ARG A 18 -34.17 31.11 16.38
C ARG A 18 -32.76 31.67 16.56
N ASN A 19 -31.76 30.81 16.82
CA ASN A 19 -30.37 31.23 17.01
C ASN A 19 -29.64 31.27 15.64
N ARG A 20 -29.42 32.48 15.11
CA ARG A 20 -28.76 32.70 13.82
C ARG A 20 -27.34 32.13 13.74
N VAL A 21 -26.58 32.20 14.84
CA VAL A 21 -25.19 31.70 14.89
C VAL A 21 -25.17 30.17 14.80
N ALA A 22 -26.03 29.52 15.58
CA ALA A 22 -26.16 28.06 15.55
C ALA A 22 -26.63 27.57 14.15
N LEU A 23 -27.61 28.25 13.55
CA LEU A 23 -28.08 27.91 12.21
C LEU A 23 -26.99 28.08 11.14
N PHE A 24 -26.19 29.15 11.23
CA PHE A 24 -25.09 29.38 10.29
C PHE A 24 -24.05 28.25 10.36
N PHE A 25 -23.50 27.96 11.54
CA PHE A 25 -22.43 26.96 11.67
C PHE A 25 -22.91 25.52 11.46
N SER A 26 -24.16 25.19 11.80
CA SER A 26 -24.70 23.84 11.62
C SER A 26 -25.16 23.56 10.19
N TYR A 27 -25.71 24.55 9.47
CA TYR A 27 -26.37 24.31 8.18
C TYR A 27 -25.76 25.08 7.01
N ILE A 28 -25.37 26.35 7.17
CA ILE A 28 -24.89 27.18 6.05
C ILE A 28 -23.40 27.00 5.81
N PHE A 29 -22.59 27.06 6.87
CA PHE A 29 -21.14 26.99 6.78
C PHE A 29 -20.64 25.69 6.11
N PRO A 30 -21.18 24.49 6.41
CA PRO A 30 -20.77 23.27 5.72
C PRO A 30 -21.10 23.28 4.22
N LEU A 31 -22.14 24.00 3.78
CA LEU A 31 -22.52 24.09 2.37
C LEU A 31 -21.51 24.85 1.51
N ILE A 32 -20.74 25.77 2.11
CA ILE A 32 -19.69 26.51 1.39
C ILE A 32 -18.64 25.54 0.83
N PHE A 33 -18.34 24.45 1.54
CA PHE A 33 -17.35 23.46 1.11
C PHE A 33 -17.80 22.65 -0.12
N PHE A 34 -19.11 22.50 -0.34
CA PHE A 34 -19.61 21.94 -1.60
C PHE A 34 -19.36 22.88 -2.78
N GLY A 35 -19.52 24.19 -2.57
CA GLY A 35 -19.22 25.21 -3.58
C GLY A 35 -17.73 25.25 -3.93
N ILE A 36 -16.86 25.24 -2.92
CA ILE A 36 -15.40 25.17 -3.10
C ILE A 36 -15.01 23.89 -3.85
N ALA A 37 -15.57 22.74 -3.48
CA ALA A 37 -15.30 21.48 -4.15
C ALA A 37 -15.77 21.45 -5.60
N GLY A 38 -16.94 22.02 -5.89
CA GLY A 38 -17.49 22.11 -7.25
C GLY A 38 -16.65 22.98 -8.19
N MET A 39 -15.97 24.01 -7.67
CA MET A 39 -15.07 24.87 -8.44
C MET A 39 -13.73 24.20 -8.78
N GLY A 40 -13.30 23.20 -8.02
CA GLY A 40 -12.00 22.53 -8.16
C GLY A 40 -11.88 21.48 -9.27
N GLY A 41 -12.94 21.25 -10.06
CA GLY A 41 -12.99 20.16 -11.05
C GLY A 41 -13.39 18.84 -10.40
N GLY A 42 -14.57 18.33 -10.73
CA GLY A 42 -15.26 17.24 -10.04
C GLY A 42 -14.69 15.82 -10.16
N GLY A 43 -13.39 15.65 -10.42
CA GLY A 43 -12.73 14.35 -10.57
C GLY A 43 -12.19 13.79 -9.26
N GLY A 44 -13.05 13.23 -8.40
CA GLY A 44 -12.59 12.28 -7.36
C GLY A 44 -12.56 12.76 -5.90
N ASN A 45 -12.89 14.02 -5.57
CA ASN A 45 -12.87 14.50 -4.18
C ASN A 45 -14.20 14.41 -3.41
N GLY A 46 -15.26 13.85 -4.01
CA GLY A 46 -16.60 13.83 -3.39
C GLY A 46 -16.66 13.21 -1.99
N GLN A 47 -15.93 12.11 -1.76
CA GLN A 47 -15.86 11.48 -0.44
C GLN A 47 -15.11 12.33 0.59
N GLN A 48 -13.98 12.94 0.22
CA GLN A 48 -13.23 13.80 1.14
C GLN A 48 -14.08 14.99 1.58
N VAL A 49 -14.85 15.57 0.66
CA VAL A 49 -15.79 16.64 0.98
C VAL A 49 -16.87 16.18 1.95
N VAL A 50 -17.43 14.96 1.78
CA VAL A 50 -18.36 14.38 2.76
C VAL A 50 -17.72 14.28 4.14
N THR A 51 -16.49 13.76 4.24
CA THR A 51 -15.79 13.67 5.52
C THR A 51 -15.60 15.04 6.17
N ILE A 52 -15.16 16.05 5.40
CA ILE A 52 -14.97 17.42 5.89
C ILE A 52 -16.29 18.00 6.40
N VAL A 53 -17.35 17.94 5.59
CA VAL A 53 -18.67 18.50 5.89
C VAL A 53 -19.30 17.82 7.11
N LEU A 54 -19.22 16.49 7.19
CA LEU A 54 -19.72 15.75 8.35
C LEU A 54 -18.92 16.07 9.62
N GLY A 55 -17.59 16.16 9.52
CA GLY A 55 -16.74 16.56 10.65
C GLY A 55 -17.01 17.99 11.11
N LEU A 56 -17.21 18.94 10.19
CA LEU A 56 -17.61 20.31 10.48
C LEU A 56 -18.95 20.36 11.20
N GLY A 57 -19.95 19.62 10.70
CA GLY A 57 -21.28 19.56 11.30
C GLY A 57 -21.27 18.95 12.71
N VAL A 58 -20.49 17.89 12.92
CA VAL A 58 -20.36 17.22 14.22
C VAL A 58 -19.59 18.07 15.23
N LEU A 59 -18.43 18.62 14.86
CA LEU A 59 -17.67 19.51 15.74
C LEU A 59 -18.43 20.80 16.02
N GLY A 60 -19.02 21.40 14.98
CA GLY A 60 -19.73 22.67 15.06
C GLY A 60 -21.00 22.54 15.91
N GLY A 61 -21.85 21.57 15.56
CA GLY A 61 -23.09 21.28 16.30
C GLY A 61 -22.83 20.81 17.73
N GLY A 62 -21.76 20.06 17.96
CA GLY A 62 -21.36 19.62 19.30
C GLY A 62 -20.89 20.79 20.16
N LEU A 63 -19.81 21.45 19.77
CA LEU A 63 -19.13 22.45 20.60
C LEU A 63 -19.92 23.76 20.74
N PHE A 64 -20.55 24.24 19.66
CA PHE A 64 -21.32 25.49 19.67
C PHE A 64 -22.80 25.29 20.00
N GLY A 65 -23.26 24.04 20.15
CA GLY A 65 -24.66 23.73 20.45
C GLY A 65 -25.01 23.94 21.92
N VAL A 66 -25.10 22.82 22.65
CA VAL A 66 -25.64 22.76 24.02
C VAL A 66 -24.90 23.69 24.99
N GLY A 67 -23.57 23.74 24.89
CA GLY A 67 -22.72 24.53 25.78
C GLY A 67 -22.98 26.04 25.68
N MET A 68 -22.93 26.59 24.46
CA MET A 68 -23.16 28.03 24.23
C MET A 68 -24.53 28.48 24.69
N ARG A 69 -25.53 27.62 24.49
CA ARG A 69 -26.88 27.90 24.99
C ARG A 69 -26.94 27.93 26.51
N ALA A 70 -26.32 26.96 27.19
CA ALA A 70 -26.26 26.96 28.64
C ALA A 70 -25.55 28.22 29.18
N ILE A 71 -24.51 28.71 28.50
CA ILE A 71 -23.85 29.98 28.84
C ILE A 71 -24.80 31.16 28.69
N GLN A 72 -25.52 31.23 27.56
CA GLN A 72 -26.48 32.29 27.28
C GLN A 72 -27.61 32.32 28.31
N ASP A 73 -28.20 31.16 28.60
CA ASP A 73 -29.28 31.02 29.56
C ASP A 73 -28.80 31.38 30.98
N ARG A 74 -27.55 31.08 31.32
CA ARG A 74 -26.94 31.48 32.59
C ARG A 74 -26.74 32.99 32.66
N GLU A 75 -26.17 33.59 31.61
CA GLU A 75 -25.90 35.02 31.54
C GLU A 75 -27.18 35.86 31.58
N GLN A 76 -28.28 35.34 31.03
CA GLN A 76 -29.61 35.97 31.07
C GLN A 76 -30.41 35.64 32.34
N ASN A 77 -29.82 34.96 33.32
CA ASN A 77 -30.47 34.49 34.56
C ASN A 77 -31.70 33.60 34.33
N ILE A 78 -31.80 32.94 33.17
CA ILE A 78 -32.86 31.98 32.84
C ILE A 78 -32.65 30.69 33.65
N LEU A 79 -31.41 30.22 33.78
CA LEU A 79 -31.09 29.01 34.57
C LEU A 79 -31.50 29.14 36.04
N ARG A 80 -31.40 30.34 36.62
CA ARG A 80 -31.86 30.62 37.98
C ARG A 80 -33.36 30.34 38.16
N ARG A 81 -34.17 30.58 37.13
CA ARG A 81 -35.60 30.26 37.13
C ARG A 81 -35.84 28.75 37.08
N PHE A 82 -35.01 28.02 36.32
CA PHE A 82 -35.05 26.56 36.28
C PHE A 82 -34.63 25.90 37.60
N LYS A 83 -33.71 26.50 38.37
CA LYS A 83 -33.31 26.02 39.70
C LYS A 83 -34.47 25.96 40.70
N VAL A 84 -35.45 26.84 40.54
CA VAL A 84 -36.66 26.91 41.39
C VAL A 84 -37.76 25.95 40.89
N ALA A 85 -37.70 25.55 39.61
CA ALA A 85 -38.48 24.44 39.07
C ALA A 85 -37.82 23.10 39.45
N PRO A 86 -38.54 21.97 39.49
CA PRO A 86 -37.97 20.65 39.79
C PRO A 86 -37.19 20.08 38.58
N ILE A 87 -36.27 20.88 38.01
CA ILE A 87 -35.43 20.51 36.87
C ILE A 87 -33.98 20.53 37.35
N GLY A 88 -33.29 19.39 37.28
CA GLY A 88 -31.89 19.28 37.66
C GLY A 88 -30.91 19.59 36.52
N PRO A 89 -29.60 19.62 36.81
CA PRO A 89 -28.56 19.82 35.80
C PRO A 89 -28.53 18.71 34.74
N GLY A 90 -28.80 17.47 35.16
CA GLY A 90 -28.84 16.31 34.28
C GLY A 90 -29.92 16.45 33.21
N GLU A 91 -31.12 16.90 33.59
CA GLU A 91 -32.22 17.19 32.68
C GLU A 91 -31.80 18.20 31.61
N ILE A 92 -31.15 19.29 32.00
CA ILE A 92 -30.75 20.37 31.08
C ILE A 92 -29.72 19.85 30.06
N ILE A 93 -28.70 19.14 30.55
CA ILE A 93 -27.61 18.67 29.70
C ILE A 93 -28.09 17.56 28.76
N VAL A 94 -28.73 16.52 29.29
CA VAL A 94 -29.21 15.38 28.48
C VAL A 94 -30.26 15.84 27.46
N SER A 95 -31.17 16.73 27.85
CA SER A 95 -32.14 17.30 26.89
C SER A 95 -31.44 18.09 25.79
N GLY A 96 -30.36 18.81 26.13
CA GLY A 96 -29.50 19.47 25.16
C GLY A 96 -28.86 18.46 24.18
N LEU A 97 -28.28 17.38 24.69
CA LEU A 97 -27.66 16.33 23.87
C LEU A 97 -28.66 15.68 22.90
N VAL A 98 -29.86 15.34 23.36
CA VAL A 98 -30.93 14.80 22.52
C VAL A 98 -31.39 15.83 21.48
N THR A 99 -31.43 17.12 21.85
CA THR A 99 -31.74 18.20 20.89
C THR A 99 -30.67 18.26 19.80
N ALA A 100 -29.39 18.15 20.16
CA ALA A 100 -28.29 18.16 19.19
C ALA A 100 -28.41 17.00 18.20
N LEU A 101 -28.67 15.77 18.67
CA LEU A 101 -28.91 14.61 17.80
C LEU A 101 -30.09 14.83 16.87
N THR A 102 -31.23 15.27 17.41
CA THR A 102 -32.47 15.49 16.65
C THR A 102 -32.29 16.51 15.53
N LEU A 103 -31.49 17.56 15.75
CA LEU A 103 -31.22 18.58 14.73
C LEU A 103 -30.16 18.15 13.73
N GLN A 104 -29.10 17.48 14.18
CA GLN A 104 -27.93 17.23 13.35
C GLN A 104 -28.08 15.98 12.47
N LEU A 105 -28.78 14.92 12.92
CA LEU A 105 -28.92 13.69 12.14
C LEU A 105 -29.63 13.89 10.79
N PRO A 106 -30.76 14.63 10.71
CA PRO A 106 -31.37 14.95 9.41
C PRO A 106 -30.43 15.75 8.50
N ASN A 107 -29.65 16.67 9.08
CA ASN A 107 -28.66 17.46 8.33
C ASN A 107 -27.54 16.59 7.78
N ILE A 108 -27.04 15.62 8.55
CA ILE A 108 -26.04 14.64 8.10
C ILE A 108 -26.57 13.84 6.90
N ILE A 109 -27.80 13.35 6.98
CA ILE A 109 -28.45 12.63 5.86
C ILE A 109 -28.54 13.54 4.64
N PHE A 110 -28.98 14.79 4.83
CA PHE A 110 -29.06 15.78 3.76
C PHE A 110 -27.69 16.03 3.09
N MET A 111 -26.61 16.17 3.87
CA MET A 111 -25.27 16.40 3.33
C MET A 111 -24.75 15.20 2.52
N VAL A 112 -25.05 13.96 2.95
CA VAL A 112 -24.70 12.74 2.19
C VAL A 112 -25.46 12.71 0.86
N VAL A 113 -26.77 13.01 0.87
CA VAL A 113 -27.59 13.10 -0.34
C VAL A 113 -27.04 14.15 -1.30
N LEU A 114 -26.69 15.33 -0.78
CA LEU A 114 -26.17 16.44 -1.57
C LEU A 114 -24.82 16.08 -2.21
N ALA A 115 -23.93 15.42 -1.48
CA ALA A 115 -22.65 14.97 -2.00
C ALA A 115 -22.78 13.92 -3.11
N HIS A 116 -23.72 12.99 -2.96
CA HIS A 116 -24.01 12.03 -4.02
C HIS A 116 -24.50 12.73 -5.28
N ARG A 117 -25.44 13.67 -5.14
CA ARG A 117 -26.07 14.37 -6.26
C ARG A 117 -25.15 15.36 -6.96
N LEU A 118 -24.41 16.17 -6.22
CA LEU A 118 -23.59 17.25 -6.78
C LEU A 118 -22.17 16.80 -7.13
N LEU A 119 -21.57 15.90 -6.34
CA LEU A 119 -20.17 15.52 -6.48
C LEU A 119 -19.96 14.07 -6.93
N GLY A 120 -21.05 13.30 -7.14
CA GLY A 120 -20.95 11.90 -7.53
C GLY A 120 -20.35 10.99 -6.45
N ALA A 121 -20.38 11.40 -5.18
CA ALA A 121 -19.90 10.58 -4.08
C ALA A 121 -20.74 9.28 -3.98
N PRO A 122 -20.15 8.09 -3.77
CA PRO A 122 -20.91 6.86 -3.63
C PRO A 122 -21.77 6.89 -2.35
N TRP A 123 -22.87 6.12 -2.35
CA TRP A 123 -23.70 5.96 -1.15
C TRP A 123 -22.95 5.17 -0.06
N PRO A 124 -23.12 5.51 1.23
CA PRO A 124 -22.59 4.69 2.31
C PRO A 124 -23.25 3.31 2.30
N THR A 125 -22.46 2.23 2.25
CA THR A 125 -23.01 0.87 2.28
C THR A 125 -23.45 0.43 3.68
N GLN A 126 -22.94 1.10 4.72
CA GLN A 126 -23.23 0.82 6.14
C GLN A 126 -23.92 2.02 6.81
N PRO A 127 -25.15 2.41 6.39
CA PRO A 127 -25.80 3.64 6.85
C PRO A 127 -26.09 3.63 8.36
N VAL A 128 -26.39 2.46 8.95
CA VAL A 128 -26.64 2.35 10.40
C VAL A 128 -25.35 2.59 11.18
N SER A 129 -24.24 1.92 10.80
CA SER A 129 -22.94 2.15 11.43
C SER A 129 -22.51 3.61 11.34
N LEU A 130 -22.75 4.25 10.19
CA LEU A 130 -22.48 5.67 9.98
C LEU A 130 -23.28 6.53 10.96
N LEU A 131 -24.60 6.35 11.04
CA LEU A 131 -25.46 7.15 11.91
C LEU A 131 -25.11 6.96 13.39
N VAL A 132 -24.83 5.72 13.82
CA VAL A 132 -24.43 5.43 15.21
C VAL A 132 -23.08 6.07 15.52
N PHE A 133 -22.07 5.89 14.67
CA PHE A 133 -20.73 6.43 14.89
C PHE A 133 -20.72 7.96 14.89
N VAL A 134 -21.46 8.58 13.97
CA VAL A 134 -21.63 10.03 13.92
C VAL A 134 -22.37 10.55 15.16
N SER A 135 -23.36 9.81 15.66
CA SER A 135 -24.05 10.14 16.92
C SER A 135 -23.10 10.11 18.12
N LEU A 136 -22.22 9.11 18.21
CA LEU A 136 -21.20 9.04 19.26
C LEU A 136 -20.25 10.24 19.21
N GLY A 137 -19.78 10.59 18.01
CA GLY A 137 -18.98 11.80 17.81
C GLY A 137 -19.70 13.06 18.28
N LEU A 138 -20.95 13.26 17.84
CA LEU A 138 -21.74 14.43 18.22
C LEU A 138 -21.94 14.51 19.74
N LEU A 139 -22.29 13.41 20.39
CA LEU A 139 -22.46 13.35 21.85
C LEU A 139 -21.15 13.65 22.59
N ALA A 140 -20.04 13.10 22.13
CA ALA A 140 -18.72 13.35 22.71
C ALA A 140 -18.36 14.85 22.65
N PHE A 141 -18.45 15.47 21.47
CA PHE A 141 -18.13 16.89 21.31
C PHE A 141 -19.16 17.82 21.96
N ALA A 142 -20.44 17.45 22.00
CA ALA A 142 -21.46 18.20 22.72
C ALA A 142 -21.22 18.17 24.24
N SER A 143 -20.77 17.04 24.78
CA SER A 143 -20.40 16.94 26.19
C SER A 143 -19.19 17.84 26.52
N LEU A 144 -18.20 17.92 25.62
CA LEU A 144 -17.06 18.84 25.74
C LEU A 144 -17.51 20.31 25.71
N GLY A 145 -18.45 20.66 24.83
CA GLY A 145 -19.08 21.98 24.83
C GLY A 145 -19.79 22.30 26.15
N GLY A 146 -20.48 21.33 26.73
CA GLY A 146 -21.10 21.45 28.06
C GLY A 146 -20.08 21.69 29.19
N ILE A 147 -18.89 21.10 29.10
CA ILE A 147 -17.80 21.35 30.04
C ILE A 147 -17.27 22.78 29.89
N ILE A 148 -17.02 23.24 28.66
CA ILE A 148 -16.59 24.63 28.40
C ILE A 148 -17.61 25.60 29.02
N ALA A 149 -18.90 25.31 28.87
CA ALA A 149 -19.97 26.11 29.47
C ALA A 149 -19.87 26.23 30.99
N ALA A 150 -19.45 25.17 31.69
CA ALA A 150 -19.23 25.21 33.13
C ALA A 150 -18.06 26.13 33.53
N LEU A 151 -17.06 26.33 32.66
CA LEU A 151 -15.84 27.07 32.99
C LEU A 151 -15.95 28.57 32.79
N VAL A 152 -16.64 28.97 31.73
CA VAL A 152 -16.69 30.39 31.32
C VAL A 152 -17.73 31.17 32.10
N ASN A 153 -17.63 32.50 32.11
CA ASN A 153 -18.55 33.38 32.82
C ASN A 153 -19.42 34.22 31.89
N SER A 154 -19.06 34.34 30.61
CA SER A 154 -19.80 35.14 29.62
C SER A 154 -19.87 34.44 28.27
N MET A 155 -20.81 34.87 27.43
CA MET A 155 -20.92 34.42 26.04
C MET A 155 -19.65 34.71 25.23
N GLN A 156 -19.00 35.86 25.44
CA GLN A 156 -17.77 36.22 24.74
C GLN A 156 -16.61 35.28 25.10
N GLU A 157 -16.41 35.01 26.40
CA GLU A 157 -15.41 34.06 26.89
C GLU A 157 -15.68 32.64 26.37
N GLY A 158 -16.95 32.22 26.39
CA GLY A 158 -17.40 30.95 25.85
C GLY A 158 -17.09 30.80 24.36
N MET A 159 -17.37 31.82 23.57
CA MET A 159 -17.10 31.81 22.13
C MET A 159 -15.60 31.72 21.84
N LEU A 160 -14.78 32.50 22.56
CA LEU A 160 -13.32 32.50 22.40
C LEU A 160 -12.70 31.15 22.77
N LEU A 161 -13.08 30.58 23.92
CA LEU A 161 -12.58 29.27 24.33
C LEU A 161 -13.05 28.17 23.38
N THR A 162 -14.32 28.18 22.96
CA THR A 162 -14.84 27.19 22.02
C THR A 162 -14.09 27.24 20.68
N GLN A 163 -13.79 28.43 20.16
CA GLN A 163 -12.98 28.59 18.95
C GLN A 163 -11.54 28.08 19.13
N LEU A 164 -10.93 28.34 20.28
CA LEU A 164 -9.58 27.87 20.61
C LEU A 164 -9.48 26.34 20.60
N PHE A 165 -10.56 25.62 20.94
CA PHE A 165 -10.63 24.16 20.80
C PHE A 165 -11.07 23.71 19.40
N TYR A 166 -12.04 24.39 18.79
CA TYR A 166 -12.64 24.00 17.52
C TYR A 166 -11.62 23.95 16.37
N PHE A 167 -10.81 25.00 16.20
CA PHE A 167 -9.88 25.05 15.07
C PHE A 167 -8.77 24.00 15.14
N PRO A 168 -8.08 23.77 16.28
CA PRO A 168 -7.15 22.66 16.41
C PRO A 168 -7.81 21.30 16.16
N LEU A 169 -9.01 21.05 16.71
CA LEU A 169 -9.73 19.79 16.46
C LEU A 169 -10.05 19.61 14.97
N LEU A 170 -10.44 20.68 14.28
CA LEU A 170 -10.80 20.65 12.87
C LEU A 170 -9.60 20.45 11.93
N PHE A 171 -8.49 21.14 12.21
CA PHE A 171 -7.33 21.15 11.33
C PHE A 171 -6.32 20.05 11.66
N LEU A 172 -6.07 19.75 12.94
CA LEU A 172 -5.06 18.76 13.34
C LEU A 172 -5.63 17.34 13.51
N GLY A 173 -6.95 17.22 13.68
CA GLY A 173 -7.63 15.93 13.91
C GLY A 173 -7.92 15.11 12.65
N GLY A 174 -7.31 15.41 11.51
CA GLY A 174 -7.52 14.63 10.29
C GLY A 174 -8.85 14.85 9.55
N ILE A 175 -9.67 15.82 9.96
CA ILE A 175 -10.97 16.10 9.32
C ILE A 175 -10.79 16.91 8.04
N THR A 176 -10.05 18.03 8.13
CA THR A 176 -9.84 18.94 7.01
C THR A 176 -8.68 18.49 6.13
N PHE A 177 -7.56 18.17 6.77
CA PHE A 177 -6.33 17.71 6.13
C PHE A 177 -6.04 16.28 6.57
N PRO A 178 -5.74 15.35 5.65
CA PRO A 178 -5.29 14.01 6.02
C PRO A 178 -4.05 14.07 6.89
N ILE A 179 -4.04 13.30 7.99
CA ILE A 179 -2.93 13.28 8.96
C ILE A 179 -1.63 12.81 8.28
N THR A 180 -1.73 11.95 7.27
CA THR A 180 -0.57 11.47 6.49
C THR A 180 0.21 12.57 5.81
N GLY A 181 -0.39 13.73 5.55
CA GLY A 181 0.28 14.90 4.96
C GLY A 181 1.07 15.73 5.98
N PHE A 182 0.96 15.45 7.28
CA PHE A 182 1.66 16.21 8.32
C PHE A 182 3.09 15.71 8.55
N PRO A 183 4.00 16.59 9.02
CA PRO A 183 5.32 16.14 9.50
C PRO A 183 5.16 15.17 10.67
N LEU A 184 6.11 14.24 10.82
CA LEU A 184 6.02 13.12 11.76
C LEU A 184 5.68 13.54 13.20
N TRP A 185 6.31 14.61 13.70
CA TRP A 185 6.05 15.12 15.05
C TRP A 185 4.58 15.55 15.22
N LEU A 186 3.96 16.10 14.17
CA LEU A 186 2.58 16.55 14.19
C LEU A 186 1.62 15.37 14.03
N GLN A 187 1.99 14.33 13.29
CA GLN A 187 1.24 13.06 13.27
C GLN A 187 1.18 12.42 14.66
N THR A 188 2.29 12.47 15.40
CA THR A 188 2.38 12.01 16.79
C THR A 188 1.45 12.82 17.70
N VAL A 189 1.51 14.14 17.63
CA VAL A 189 0.63 15.02 18.41
C VAL A 189 -0.85 14.78 18.05
N ALA A 190 -1.15 14.54 16.77
CA ALA A 190 -2.51 14.27 16.31
C ALA A 190 -3.13 13.02 16.97
N GLN A 191 -2.34 12.02 17.39
CA GLN A 191 -2.87 10.82 18.06
C GLN A 191 -3.53 11.12 19.42
N PHE A 192 -3.26 12.28 20.01
CA PHE A 192 -3.85 12.71 21.28
C PHE A 192 -5.11 13.57 21.10
N ILE A 193 -5.48 13.87 19.85
CA ILE A 193 -6.56 14.79 19.52
C ILE A 193 -7.88 13.99 19.38
N PRO A 194 -8.95 14.34 20.10
CA PRO A 194 -10.23 13.62 20.04
C PRO A 194 -10.81 13.44 18.64
N SER A 195 -10.71 14.47 17.80
CA SER A 195 -11.20 14.43 16.41
C SER A 195 -10.41 13.50 15.50
N THR A 196 -9.18 13.10 15.86
CA THR A 196 -8.43 12.07 15.14
C THR A 196 -9.15 10.73 15.14
N TYR A 197 -9.68 10.31 16.29
CA TYR A 197 -10.45 9.07 16.42
C TYR A 197 -11.79 9.16 15.72
N PHE A 198 -12.40 10.34 15.72
CA PHE A 198 -13.60 10.58 14.93
C PHE A 198 -13.31 10.47 13.42
N SER A 199 -12.28 11.14 12.90
CA SER A 199 -11.94 11.07 11.47
C SER A 199 -11.50 9.67 11.05
N SER A 200 -10.66 9.01 11.85
CA SER A 200 -10.12 7.68 11.53
C SER A 200 -11.16 6.58 11.51
N GLY A 201 -12.23 6.69 12.31
CA GLY A 201 -13.37 5.77 12.25
C GLY A 201 -14.43 6.16 11.22
N LEU A 202 -14.65 7.46 11.00
CA LEU A 202 -15.65 7.94 10.05
C LEU A 202 -15.30 7.59 8.60
N GLN A 203 -14.03 7.75 8.20
CA GLN A 203 -13.61 7.54 6.80
C GLN A 203 -13.83 6.10 6.30
N PRO A 204 -13.38 5.03 7.00
CA PRO A 204 -13.64 3.65 6.58
C PRO A 204 -15.13 3.30 6.52
N ILE A 205 -15.91 3.77 7.50
CA ILE A 205 -17.36 3.52 7.57
C ILE A 205 -18.09 4.19 6.40
N LEU A 206 -17.73 5.43 6.07
CA LEU A 206 -18.28 6.15 4.92
C LEU A 206 -18.00 5.43 3.60
N ARG A 207 -16.84 4.79 3.49
CA ARG A 207 -16.46 4.01 2.30
C ARG A 207 -17.06 2.63 2.22
N GLY A 208 -17.71 2.18 3.30
CA GLY A 208 -18.38 0.90 3.31
C GLY A 208 -17.49 -0.32 3.48
N LYS A 209 -16.22 -0.12 3.84
CA LYS A 209 -15.25 -1.19 4.10
C LYS A 209 -15.36 -1.74 5.52
N GLU A 210 -15.86 -0.93 6.44
CA GLU A 210 -15.86 -1.22 7.87
C GLU A 210 -17.20 -0.84 8.52
N THR A 211 -17.51 -1.53 9.60
CA THR A 211 -18.61 -1.24 10.51
C THR A 211 -18.10 -0.49 11.75
N ILE A 212 -19.02 -0.15 12.66
CA ILE A 212 -18.64 0.38 13.98
C ILE A 212 -17.80 -0.62 14.80
N PHE A 213 -18.00 -1.93 14.61
CA PHE A 213 -17.30 -2.97 15.37
C PHE A 213 -15.83 -3.10 14.95
N ASP A 214 -15.52 -2.78 13.70
CA ASP A 214 -14.14 -2.69 13.19
C ASP A 214 -13.41 -1.44 13.71
N ASN A 215 -14.16 -0.51 14.34
CA ASN A 215 -13.67 0.76 14.86
C ASN A 215 -13.89 0.90 16.37
N LEU A 216 -13.94 -0.21 17.12
CA LEU A 216 -14.19 -0.22 18.56
C LEU A 216 -13.27 0.69 19.39
N PRO A 217 -11.96 0.81 19.14
CA PRO A 217 -11.13 1.74 19.90
C PRO A 217 -11.59 3.20 19.78
N ALA A 218 -11.89 3.64 18.55
CA ALA A 218 -12.36 4.99 18.29
C ALA A 218 -13.79 5.21 18.82
N ALA A 219 -14.71 4.27 18.56
CA ALA A 219 -16.08 4.33 19.04
C ALA A 219 -16.13 4.32 20.57
N GLY A 220 -15.32 3.47 21.21
CA GLY A 220 -15.16 3.38 22.66
C GLY A 220 -14.61 4.66 23.27
N ALA A 221 -13.58 5.27 22.65
CA ALA A 221 -13.05 6.56 23.09
C ALA A 221 -14.15 7.64 23.11
N LEU A 222 -14.88 7.76 22.01
CA LEU A 222 -15.96 8.73 21.86
C LEU A 222 -17.10 8.46 22.85
N ALA A 223 -17.48 7.19 23.05
CA ALA A 223 -18.51 6.80 24.00
C ALA A 223 -18.11 7.11 25.46
N VAL A 224 -16.88 6.78 25.86
CA VAL A 224 -16.35 7.08 27.18
C VAL A 224 -16.26 8.60 27.40
N THR A 225 -15.79 9.35 26.41
CA THR A 225 -15.77 10.82 26.46
C THR A 225 -17.17 11.40 26.58
N ALA A 226 -18.14 10.91 25.81
CA ALA A 226 -19.53 11.35 25.91
C ALA A 226 -20.09 11.09 27.31
N LEU A 227 -19.87 9.91 27.87
CA LEU A 227 -20.34 9.54 29.20
C LEU A 227 -19.67 10.38 30.30
N LEU A 228 -18.33 10.37 30.37
CA LEU A 228 -17.57 11.11 31.38
C LEU A 228 -17.80 12.62 31.25
N GLY A 229 -17.81 13.13 30.03
CA GLY A 229 -18.03 14.54 29.78
C GLY A 229 -19.42 15.01 30.18
N THR A 230 -20.45 14.18 29.95
CA THR A 230 -21.81 14.48 30.39
C THR A 230 -21.92 14.49 31.91
N LEU A 231 -21.34 13.48 32.58
CA LEU A 231 -21.32 13.39 34.04
C LEU A 231 -20.58 14.59 34.68
N LEU A 232 -19.44 14.97 34.09
CA LEU A 232 -18.67 16.11 34.58
C LEU A 232 -19.34 17.45 34.29
N ALA A 233 -19.93 17.62 33.10
CA ALA A 233 -20.71 18.81 32.79
C ALA A 233 -21.89 18.97 33.77
N ALA A 234 -22.56 17.87 34.15
CA ALA A 234 -23.63 17.90 35.14
C ALA A 234 -23.13 18.21 36.55
N LYS A 235 -22.00 17.61 36.95
CA LYS A 235 -21.40 17.82 38.27
C LYS A 235 -20.83 19.23 38.45
N LEU A 236 -20.29 19.82 37.38
CA LEU A 236 -19.68 21.15 37.36
C LEU A 236 -20.67 22.23 36.93
N PHE A 237 -21.94 21.87 36.72
CA PHE A 237 -22.96 22.78 36.23
C PHE A 237 -23.14 23.96 37.19
N ARG A 238 -23.27 25.16 36.60
CA ARG A 238 -23.45 26.40 37.34
C ARG A 238 -24.79 27.02 36.98
N TRP A 239 -25.55 27.37 38.00
CA TRP A 239 -26.88 27.97 37.85
C TRP A 239 -26.81 29.48 37.68
N GLU A 240 -25.79 30.11 38.28
CA GLU A 240 -25.63 31.55 38.35
C GLU A 240 -24.22 31.96 37.86
N LYS A 241 -24.09 33.20 37.37
CA LYS A 241 -22.83 33.71 36.82
C LYS A 241 -21.76 33.90 37.90
N GLU A 242 -22.18 34.15 39.13
CA GLU A 242 -21.34 34.45 40.28
C GLU A 242 -20.75 33.19 40.94
N GLU A 243 -21.34 32.02 40.71
CA GLU A 243 -20.84 30.74 41.23
C GLU A 243 -19.45 30.45 40.68
N LYS A 244 -18.40 30.36 41.51
CA LYS A 244 -17.04 30.02 41.06
C LYS A 244 -16.73 28.56 41.29
N LEU A 245 -16.11 27.91 40.29
CA LEU A 245 -15.57 26.57 40.45
C LEU A 245 -14.35 26.58 41.37
N ARG A 246 -14.26 25.58 42.26
CA ARG A 246 -13.07 25.36 43.09
C ARG A 246 -11.86 25.10 42.17
N PRO A 247 -10.64 25.58 42.49
CA PRO A 247 -9.45 25.30 41.68
C PRO A 247 -9.24 23.81 41.40
N ALA A 248 -9.46 22.95 42.41
CA ALA A 248 -9.39 21.49 42.28
C ALA A 248 -10.39 20.90 41.27
N ALA A 249 -11.57 21.54 41.09
CA ALA A 249 -12.58 21.10 40.13
C ALA A 249 -12.10 21.23 38.67
N LYS A 250 -11.16 22.14 38.42
CA LYS A 250 -10.56 22.35 37.09
C LYS A 250 -9.64 21.20 36.66
N PHE A 251 -9.07 20.43 37.60
CA PHE A 251 -8.25 19.27 37.25
C PHE A 251 -9.08 18.09 36.74
N TRP A 252 -10.35 17.98 37.14
CA TRP A 252 -11.27 16.96 36.61
C TRP A 252 -11.56 17.13 35.12
N LEU A 253 -11.27 18.30 34.55
CA LEU A 253 -11.37 18.56 33.11
C LEU A 253 -10.37 17.73 32.30
N LEU A 254 -9.20 17.46 32.88
CA LEU A 254 -8.17 16.60 32.26
C LEU A 254 -8.64 15.14 32.17
N ALA A 255 -9.55 14.71 33.05
CA ALA A 255 -10.07 13.34 33.05
C ALA A 255 -10.86 13.01 31.77
N VAL A 256 -11.51 14.00 31.13
CA VAL A 256 -12.25 13.80 29.87
C VAL A 256 -11.32 13.60 28.68
N LEU A 257 -10.09 14.09 28.78
CA LEU A 257 -9.03 13.82 27.81
C LEU A 257 -8.31 12.49 28.06
N GLY A 258 -8.49 11.88 29.24
CA GLY A 258 -7.87 10.63 29.66
C GLY A 258 -7.95 9.50 28.62
N PRO A 259 -9.13 9.20 28.02
CA PRO A 259 -9.23 8.17 26.97
C PRO A 259 -8.30 8.44 25.78
N PHE A 260 -8.18 9.69 25.35
CA PHE A 260 -7.34 10.07 24.20
C PHE A 260 -5.86 10.14 24.57
N ILE A 261 -5.51 10.37 25.85
CA ILE A 261 -4.13 10.27 26.34
C ILE A 261 -3.68 8.80 26.34
N VAL A 262 -4.51 7.90 26.89
CA VAL A 262 -4.22 6.46 26.93
C VAL A 262 -4.13 5.89 25.52
N LEU A 263 -5.13 6.17 24.67
CA LEU A 263 -5.12 5.72 23.29
C LEU A 263 -4.00 6.37 22.49
N GLY A 264 -3.72 7.66 22.68
CA GLY A 264 -2.62 8.35 22.01
C GLY A 264 -1.26 7.72 22.35
N ALA A 265 -1.02 7.41 23.63
CA ALA A 265 0.19 6.72 24.06
C ALA A 265 0.28 5.29 23.50
N TRP A 266 -0.84 4.55 23.49
CA TRP A 266 -0.88 3.22 22.89
C TRP A 266 -0.61 3.27 21.37
N GLN A 267 -1.22 4.24 20.67
CA GLN A 267 -1.08 4.42 19.23
C GLN A 267 0.31 4.89 18.82
N MET A 268 0.97 5.71 19.65
CA MET A 268 2.39 6.03 19.45
C MET A 268 3.28 4.78 19.45
N HIS A 269 2.97 3.80 20.30
CA HIS A 269 3.72 2.56 20.38
C HIS A 269 3.33 1.58 19.26
N ALA A 270 2.04 1.36 19.06
CA ALA A 270 1.51 0.37 18.14
C ALA A 270 1.54 0.79 16.66
N LYS A 271 1.62 2.10 16.38
CA LYS A 271 1.57 2.72 15.02
C LYS A 271 0.36 2.33 14.15
N THR A 272 -0.65 1.65 14.70
CA THR A 272 -1.78 1.09 13.93
C THR A 272 -2.64 2.16 13.27
N ASN A 273 -2.87 3.31 13.94
CA ASN A 273 -3.58 4.43 13.32
C ASN A 273 -2.80 5.06 12.18
N ILE A 274 -1.47 5.13 12.26
CA ILE A 274 -0.65 5.68 11.17
C ILE A 274 -0.73 4.76 9.95
N ALA A 275 -0.59 3.44 10.15
CA ALA A 275 -0.79 2.44 9.10
C ALA A 275 -2.19 2.57 8.47
N LYS A 276 -3.24 2.62 9.30
CA LYS A 276 -4.64 2.78 8.85
C LYS A 276 -4.83 4.07 8.04
N GLN A 277 -4.25 5.18 8.48
CA GLN A 277 -4.33 6.46 7.76
C GLN A 277 -3.58 6.41 6.41
N LYS A 278 -2.42 5.74 6.34
CA LYS A 278 -1.71 5.52 5.08
C LYS A 278 -2.55 4.72 4.08
N ILE A 279 -3.14 3.61 4.54
CA ILE A 279 -4.05 2.77 3.74
C ILE A 279 -5.23 3.61 3.22
N LEU A 280 -5.89 4.35 4.10
CA LEU A 280 -7.01 5.22 3.73
C LEU A 280 -6.59 6.31 2.76
N GLY A 281 -5.40 6.90 2.91
CA GLY A 281 -4.85 7.89 2.00
C GLY A 281 -4.65 7.33 0.59
N ARG A 282 -4.06 6.12 0.48
CA ARG A 282 -3.88 5.44 -0.82
C ARG A 282 -5.20 5.08 -1.47
N ASP A 283 -6.17 4.59 -0.68
CA ASP A 283 -7.53 4.34 -1.18
C ASP A 283 -8.18 5.60 -1.79
N VAL A 284 -7.93 6.80 -1.26
CA VAL A 284 -8.39 8.06 -1.87
C VAL A 284 -7.72 8.29 -3.21
N GLN A 285 -6.42 8.06 -3.31
CA GLN A 285 -5.70 8.23 -4.57
C GLN A 285 -6.19 7.25 -5.63
N ARG A 286 -6.43 5.99 -5.24
CA ARG A 286 -6.93 4.94 -6.13
C ARG A 286 -8.37 5.14 -6.57
N SER A 287 -9.20 5.84 -5.79
CA SER A 287 -10.59 6.16 -6.17
C SER A 287 -10.72 7.35 -7.13
N ARG A 288 -9.62 8.06 -7.40
CA ARG A 288 -9.62 9.13 -8.42
C ARG A 288 -9.92 8.55 -9.80
N THR A 289 -10.64 9.35 -10.59
CA THR A 289 -10.90 9.03 -11.99
C THR A 289 -9.91 9.81 -12.83
N ALA A 290 -9.13 9.10 -13.67
CA ALA A 290 -8.11 9.71 -14.51
C ALA A 290 -8.25 9.22 -15.96
N LEU A 291 -7.97 10.10 -16.91
CA LEU A 291 -7.96 9.78 -18.33
C LEU A 291 -6.54 10.01 -18.88
N ILE A 292 -5.86 8.94 -19.24
CA ILE A 292 -4.59 9.00 -19.98
C ILE A 292 -4.93 9.17 -21.46
N ARG A 293 -4.50 10.28 -22.06
CA ARG A 293 -4.96 10.74 -23.39
C ARG A 293 -3.87 10.63 -24.44
N ASP A 294 -4.27 10.20 -25.64
CA ASP A 294 -3.48 10.23 -26.87
C ASP A 294 -2.11 9.52 -26.76
N ALA A 295 -2.07 8.39 -26.05
CA ALA A 295 -0.89 7.53 -25.95
C ALA A 295 -0.86 6.46 -27.04
N ARG A 296 0.33 5.96 -27.39
CA ARG A 296 0.45 4.61 -27.97
C ARG A 296 0.20 3.59 -26.88
N LEU A 297 -0.64 2.59 -27.12
CA LEU A 297 -0.93 1.54 -26.15
C LEU A 297 -0.29 0.23 -26.59
N PHE A 298 0.59 -0.33 -25.78
CA PHE A 298 0.96 -1.74 -25.86
C PHE A 298 0.05 -2.50 -24.89
N LEU A 299 -0.81 -3.40 -25.36
CA LEU A 299 -1.83 -4.02 -24.50
C LEU A 299 -1.28 -5.14 -23.61
N GLY A 300 -0.04 -5.60 -23.83
CA GLY A 300 0.63 -6.64 -23.04
C GLY A 300 0.76 -7.98 -23.76
N ASP A 301 -0.16 -8.32 -24.66
CA ASP A 301 -0.18 -9.59 -25.41
C ASP A 301 0.47 -9.49 -26.81
N GLY A 302 1.19 -8.40 -27.08
CA GLY A 302 1.73 -8.08 -28.40
C GLY A 302 0.84 -7.14 -29.22
N THR A 303 -0.42 -6.94 -28.84
CA THR A 303 -1.33 -6.00 -29.54
C THR A 303 -0.93 -4.55 -29.28
N VAL A 304 -0.96 -3.73 -30.33
CA VAL A 304 -0.60 -2.31 -30.29
C VAL A 304 -1.75 -1.45 -30.84
N ILE A 305 -2.04 -0.36 -30.15
CA ILE A 305 -2.93 0.71 -30.62
C ILE A 305 -2.09 1.98 -30.73
N ASP A 306 -1.87 2.49 -31.95
CA ASP A 306 -0.96 3.62 -32.18
C ASP A 306 -1.42 4.93 -31.54
N GLN A 307 -2.75 5.14 -31.46
CA GLN A 307 -3.36 6.26 -30.76
C GLN A 307 -4.59 5.78 -29.99
N GLY A 308 -4.48 5.80 -28.67
CA GLY A 308 -5.55 5.43 -27.77
C GLY A 308 -5.52 6.18 -26.45
N SER A 309 -6.60 6.02 -25.70
CA SER A 309 -6.75 6.63 -24.37
C SER A 309 -7.29 5.60 -23.38
N VAL A 310 -6.90 5.71 -22.10
CA VAL A 310 -7.30 4.78 -21.05
C VAL A 310 -7.97 5.55 -19.92
N LEU A 311 -9.22 5.22 -19.62
CA LEU A 311 -9.95 5.71 -18.46
C LEU A 311 -9.70 4.78 -17.27
N ILE A 312 -9.22 5.37 -16.18
CA ILE A 312 -8.98 4.71 -14.90
C ILE A 312 -10.07 5.17 -13.93
N LYS A 313 -10.66 4.22 -13.20
CA LYS A 313 -11.64 4.48 -12.15
C LYS A 313 -11.53 3.42 -11.06
N ASP A 314 -11.55 3.82 -9.80
CA ASP A 314 -11.53 2.92 -8.64
C ASP A 314 -10.37 1.90 -8.71
N GLY A 315 -9.21 2.37 -9.14
CA GLY A 315 -7.99 1.60 -9.30
C GLY A 315 -7.97 0.60 -10.46
N LYS A 316 -9.00 0.60 -11.30
CA LYS A 316 -9.18 -0.30 -12.44
C LYS A 316 -9.18 0.44 -13.76
N ILE A 317 -8.85 -0.27 -14.83
CA ILE A 317 -9.07 0.17 -16.20
C ILE A 317 -10.58 0.07 -16.49
N ALA A 318 -11.24 1.21 -16.58
CA ALA A 318 -12.69 1.29 -16.81
C ALA A 318 -13.04 1.18 -18.29
N GLU A 319 -12.25 1.82 -19.15
CA GLU A 319 -12.49 1.87 -20.60
C GLU A 319 -11.21 2.17 -21.37
N ILE A 320 -11.15 1.67 -22.61
CA ILE A 320 -10.06 1.90 -23.56
C ILE A 320 -10.69 2.50 -24.82
N PHE A 321 -10.22 3.66 -25.24
CA PHE A 321 -10.68 4.36 -26.43
C PHE A 321 -9.63 4.25 -27.53
N THR A 322 -10.08 4.04 -28.76
CA THR A 322 -9.24 4.07 -29.96
C THR A 322 -9.50 5.36 -30.73
N GLY A 323 -8.44 5.98 -31.27
CA GLY A 323 -8.55 7.27 -31.95
C GLY A 323 -8.57 8.47 -30.98
N PRO A 324 -9.23 9.58 -31.35
CA PRO A 324 -9.20 10.82 -30.57
C PRO A 324 -9.72 10.65 -29.14
N ALA A 325 -8.99 11.19 -28.17
CA ALA A 325 -9.36 11.12 -26.76
C ALA A 325 -10.70 11.85 -26.47
N PRO A 326 -11.61 11.25 -25.68
CA PRO A 326 -12.81 11.95 -25.22
C PRO A 326 -12.43 13.15 -24.32
N ASP A 327 -13.37 14.09 -24.15
CA ASP A 327 -13.17 15.22 -23.23
C ASP A 327 -13.20 14.73 -21.78
N ALA A 328 -12.10 14.91 -21.06
CA ALA A 328 -11.94 14.52 -19.67
C ALA A 328 -13.01 15.14 -18.75
N LYS A 329 -13.50 16.35 -19.05
CA LYS A 329 -14.56 17.00 -18.25
C LYS A 329 -15.88 16.25 -18.32
N SER A 330 -16.24 15.74 -19.51
CA SER A 330 -17.45 14.93 -19.71
C SER A 330 -17.43 13.64 -18.87
N LEU A 331 -16.24 13.10 -18.64
CA LEU A 331 -16.00 11.88 -17.85
C LEU A 331 -15.74 12.16 -16.36
N ARG A 332 -15.69 13.44 -15.96
CA ARG A 332 -15.25 13.88 -14.61
C ARG A 332 -13.90 13.25 -14.23
N ALA A 333 -12.96 13.25 -15.18
CA ALA A 333 -11.65 12.64 -15.02
C ALA A 333 -10.53 13.70 -15.01
N ASP A 334 -9.48 13.44 -14.25
CA ASP A 334 -8.23 14.20 -14.35
C ASP A 334 -7.51 13.82 -15.66
N ALA A 335 -7.20 14.80 -16.50
CA ALA A 335 -6.53 14.57 -17.77
C ALA A 335 -5.02 14.38 -17.59
N ILE A 336 -4.46 13.34 -18.22
CA ILE A 336 -3.02 13.07 -18.28
C ILE A 336 -2.61 12.99 -19.75
N GLU A 337 -1.89 14.00 -20.22
CA GLU A 337 -1.45 14.10 -21.61
C GLU A 337 -0.27 13.16 -21.88
N ALA A 338 -0.46 12.24 -22.83
CA ALA A 338 0.48 11.18 -23.17
C ALA A 338 0.83 11.14 -24.68
N ALA A 339 0.57 12.23 -25.40
CA ALA A 339 1.04 12.40 -26.77
C ALA A 339 2.56 12.18 -26.88
N GLY A 340 2.97 11.38 -27.88
CA GLY A 340 4.37 11.00 -28.10
C GLY A 340 4.94 9.96 -27.12
N LYS A 341 4.12 9.47 -26.19
CA LYS A 341 4.50 8.47 -25.18
C LYS A 341 3.85 7.12 -25.48
N THR A 342 4.38 6.07 -24.85
CA THR A 342 3.80 4.73 -24.91
C THR A 342 3.38 4.28 -23.51
N LEU A 343 2.13 3.82 -23.40
CA LEU A 343 1.55 3.22 -22.20
C LEU A 343 1.64 1.69 -22.31
N LEU A 344 2.17 1.06 -21.27
CA LEU A 344 2.31 -0.38 -21.12
C LEU A 344 1.60 -0.83 -19.84
N PRO A 345 1.23 -2.13 -19.71
CA PRO A 345 1.09 -2.72 -18.39
C PRO A 345 2.38 -2.49 -17.60
N GLY A 346 2.27 -2.32 -16.28
CA GLY A 346 3.45 -2.25 -15.44
C GLY A 346 4.30 -3.51 -15.60
N LEU A 347 5.62 -3.34 -15.61
CA LEU A 347 6.54 -4.46 -15.79
C LEU A 347 6.45 -5.43 -14.60
N ILE A 348 6.78 -6.70 -14.84
CA ILE A 348 6.77 -7.76 -13.85
C ILE A 348 8.11 -8.50 -13.89
N ASP A 349 8.82 -8.53 -12.76
CA ASP A 349 10.05 -9.29 -12.59
C ASP A 349 9.75 -10.62 -11.89
N VAL A 350 9.90 -11.75 -12.59
CA VAL A 350 9.56 -13.05 -12.02
C VAL A 350 10.75 -13.75 -11.35
N HIS A 351 11.90 -13.12 -11.17
CA HIS A 351 13.02 -13.77 -10.48
C HIS A 351 13.83 -12.75 -9.71
N VAL A 352 13.53 -12.61 -8.42
CA VAL A 352 14.22 -11.66 -7.56
C VAL A 352 14.49 -12.26 -6.18
N HIS A 353 15.57 -11.82 -5.55
CA HIS A 353 15.94 -12.16 -4.18
C HIS A 353 16.04 -10.90 -3.33
N PHE A 354 15.44 -10.90 -2.16
CA PHE A 354 15.40 -9.77 -1.24
C PHE A 354 16.37 -9.97 -0.08
N GLY A 355 16.81 -8.86 0.53
CA GLY A 355 17.71 -8.89 1.68
C GLY A 355 19.19 -9.12 1.32
N SER A 356 19.51 -9.21 0.03
CA SER A 356 20.87 -9.10 -0.50
C SER A 356 20.90 -7.91 -1.45
N PRO A 357 21.73 -6.87 -1.24
CA PRO A 357 21.66 -5.62 -2.02
C PRO A 357 22.29 -5.73 -3.41
N GLY A 358 22.49 -6.96 -3.89
CA GLY A 358 23.16 -7.21 -5.14
C GLY A 358 24.66 -6.98 -5.11
N LEU A 359 25.33 -6.85 -3.96
CA LEU A 359 26.77 -6.52 -3.86
C LEU A 359 27.35 -7.10 -2.54
N PRO A 360 28.68 -7.33 -2.43
CA PRO A 360 29.27 -7.77 -1.16
C PRO A 360 28.94 -6.77 -0.06
N ILE A 361 28.21 -7.21 0.98
CA ILE A 361 27.86 -6.37 2.11
C ILE A 361 29.14 -6.09 2.92
N THR A 362 29.74 -4.92 2.72
CA THR A 362 30.94 -4.49 3.44
C THR A 362 30.62 -3.72 4.73
N ASP A 363 29.37 -3.32 4.92
CA ASP A 363 28.91 -2.59 6.10
C ASP A 363 28.06 -3.50 7.02
N PRO A 364 28.55 -3.83 8.23
CA PRO A 364 27.78 -4.57 9.22
C PRO A 364 26.44 -3.92 9.61
N GLN A 365 26.26 -2.60 9.41
CA GLN A 365 24.99 -1.91 9.65
C GLN A 365 23.89 -2.36 8.70
N PHE A 366 24.21 -2.91 7.53
CA PHE A 366 23.22 -3.43 6.59
C PHE A 366 22.39 -4.56 7.21
N TYR A 367 23.00 -5.43 8.02
CA TYR A 367 22.30 -6.49 8.75
C TYR A 367 21.51 -6.00 9.96
N GLN A 368 21.69 -4.73 10.38
CA GLN A 368 21.02 -4.18 11.56
C GLN A 368 19.59 -3.73 11.27
N ASN A 369 19.20 -3.57 9.99
CA ASN A 369 17.84 -3.15 9.62
C ASN A 369 17.32 -3.82 8.34
N PRO A 370 17.12 -5.16 8.35
CA PRO A 370 16.73 -5.94 7.17
C PRO A 370 15.38 -5.49 6.58
N ASP A 371 14.44 -5.07 7.43
CA ASP A 371 13.14 -4.56 6.98
C ASP A 371 13.30 -3.31 6.12
N ALA A 372 14.14 -2.35 6.53
CA ALA A 372 14.34 -1.11 5.78
C ALA A 372 15.01 -1.34 4.41
N ASN A 373 15.84 -2.37 4.27
CA ASN A 373 16.47 -2.74 3.00
C ASN A 373 15.45 -3.34 2.05
N PHE A 374 14.66 -4.32 2.51
CA PHE A 374 13.60 -4.94 1.74
C PHE A 374 12.61 -3.89 1.21
N ASP A 375 12.20 -3.00 2.12
CA ASP A 375 11.33 -1.88 1.86
C ASP A 375 11.87 -0.92 0.79
N ARG A 376 13.18 -0.70 0.76
CA ARG A 376 13.86 0.09 -0.26
C ARG A 376 13.94 -0.65 -1.59
N GLU A 377 14.20 -1.95 -1.58
CA GLU A 377 14.24 -2.82 -2.77
C GLU A 377 12.87 -2.81 -3.49
N LEU A 378 11.77 -2.99 -2.73
CA LEU A 378 10.39 -2.88 -3.27
C LEU A 378 10.08 -1.48 -3.84
N ALA A 379 10.60 -0.42 -3.21
CA ALA A 379 10.49 0.94 -3.71
C ALA A 379 11.28 1.13 -5.02
N ALA A 380 12.46 0.53 -5.15
CA ALA A 380 13.30 0.62 -6.34
C ALA A 380 12.65 -0.02 -7.57
N TYR A 381 11.97 -1.15 -7.40
CA TYR A 381 11.13 -1.75 -8.45
C TYR A 381 10.06 -0.78 -8.95
N LEU A 382 9.25 -0.25 -8.04
CA LEU A 382 8.16 0.63 -8.42
C LEU A 382 8.66 1.96 -9.00
N PHE A 383 9.78 2.48 -8.50
CA PHE A 383 10.46 3.64 -9.07
C PHE A 383 10.86 3.41 -10.54
N SER A 384 11.24 2.17 -10.86
CA SER A 384 11.66 1.71 -12.18
C SER A 384 10.50 1.18 -13.02
N GLY A 385 9.24 1.42 -12.64
CA GLY A 385 8.09 1.01 -13.46
C GLY A 385 7.74 -0.48 -13.39
N VAL A 386 8.37 -1.21 -12.46
CA VAL A 386 8.02 -2.60 -12.12
C VAL A 386 6.92 -2.57 -11.07
N THR A 387 5.75 -3.09 -11.43
CA THR A 387 4.56 -3.02 -10.56
C THR A 387 4.28 -4.31 -9.81
N ALA A 388 4.91 -5.41 -10.21
CA ALA A 388 4.85 -6.67 -9.50
C ALA A 388 6.19 -7.43 -9.60
N VAL A 389 6.49 -8.24 -8.59
CA VAL A 389 7.71 -9.03 -8.51
C VAL A 389 7.43 -10.39 -7.87
N LYS A 390 8.16 -11.43 -8.26
CA LYS A 390 8.12 -12.75 -7.62
C LYS A 390 9.42 -13.03 -6.89
N SER A 391 9.32 -13.16 -5.58
CA SER A 391 10.40 -13.68 -4.73
C SER A 391 10.79 -15.08 -5.21
N ALA A 392 12.09 -15.40 -5.28
CA ALA A 392 12.58 -16.64 -5.89
C ALA A 392 13.53 -17.44 -4.99
N GLY A 393 13.46 -17.22 -3.67
CA GLY A 393 14.24 -17.94 -2.68
C GLY A 393 14.68 -16.99 -1.59
N ASP A 394 13.89 -16.89 -0.51
CA ASP A 394 14.03 -15.89 0.53
C ASP A 394 13.56 -16.42 1.89
N GLN A 395 13.87 -15.69 2.97
CA GLN A 395 13.34 -16.00 4.30
C GLN A 395 11.81 -15.82 4.34
N LEU A 396 11.10 -16.91 4.66
CA LEU A 396 9.65 -17.01 4.58
C LEU A 396 8.89 -15.91 5.33
N ASP A 397 9.17 -15.73 6.62
CA ASP A 397 8.47 -14.75 7.45
C ASP A 397 8.67 -13.32 6.94
N MET A 398 9.87 -13.03 6.43
CA MET A 398 10.22 -11.72 5.90
C MET A 398 9.42 -11.42 4.64
N VAL A 399 9.39 -12.33 3.65
CA VAL A 399 8.65 -12.09 2.41
C VAL A 399 7.15 -12.00 2.63
N LEU A 400 6.57 -12.85 3.50
CA LEU A 400 5.14 -12.81 3.80
C LEU A 400 4.73 -11.53 4.53
N LYS A 401 5.55 -11.05 5.47
CA LYS A 401 5.34 -9.77 6.16
C LYS A 401 5.33 -8.59 5.18
N HIS A 402 6.33 -8.51 4.30
CA HIS A 402 6.44 -7.43 3.32
C HIS A 402 5.35 -7.49 2.26
N GLN A 403 4.98 -8.69 1.82
CA GLN A 403 3.82 -8.92 0.96
C GLN A 403 2.54 -8.36 1.61
N ALA A 404 2.24 -8.73 2.86
CA ALA A 404 1.04 -8.26 3.55
C ALA A 404 1.02 -6.73 3.69
N THR A 405 2.18 -6.12 3.95
CA THR A 405 2.33 -4.67 4.11
C THR A 405 2.09 -3.92 2.79
N VAL A 406 2.54 -4.44 1.66
CA VAL A 406 2.25 -3.88 0.33
C VAL A 406 0.81 -4.15 -0.09
N ALA A 407 0.31 -5.37 0.13
CA ALA A 407 -1.03 -5.80 -0.27
C ALA A 407 -2.12 -4.98 0.45
N SER A 408 -1.93 -4.71 1.74
CA SER A 408 -2.83 -3.83 2.52
C SER A 408 -2.80 -2.38 2.04
N GLY A 409 -1.74 -1.98 1.34
CA GLY A 409 -1.47 -0.59 1.00
C GLY A 409 -1.00 0.21 2.20
N GLU A 410 -0.35 -0.40 3.20
CA GLU A 410 0.39 0.30 4.26
C GLU A 410 1.71 0.87 3.73
N ARG A 411 2.36 0.14 2.82
CA ARG A 411 3.55 0.59 2.09
C ARG A 411 3.30 0.61 0.58
N LEU A 412 3.93 1.57 -0.10
CA LEU A 412 3.91 1.67 -1.55
C LEU A 412 5.17 0.98 -2.07
N GLY A 413 4.99 -0.07 -2.86
CA GLY A 413 6.05 -0.87 -3.46
C GLY A 413 5.47 -1.74 -4.55
N ALA A 414 6.33 -2.41 -5.32
CA ALA A 414 5.87 -3.41 -6.27
C ALA A 414 5.09 -4.51 -5.54
N GLU A 415 4.02 -4.99 -6.16
CA GLU A 415 3.23 -6.09 -5.61
C GLU A 415 4.09 -7.37 -5.53
N LEU A 416 4.23 -7.92 -4.33
CA LEU A 416 5.11 -9.06 -4.06
C LEU A 416 4.33 -10.38 -4.10
N PHE A 417 4.77 -11.30 -4.94
CA PHE A 417 4.37 -12.71 -4.92
C PHE A 417 5.44 -13.50 -4.15
N ALA A 418 5.07 -14.09 -3.02
CA ALA A 418 5.99 -14.71 -2.08
C ALA A 418 6.13 -16.21 -2.36
N VAL A 419 7.34 -16.69 -2.67
CA VAL A 419 7.61 -18.12 -2.84
C VAL A 419 8.25 -18.73 -1.58
N GLY A 420 9.04 -17.94 -0.86
CA GLY A 420 9.68 -18.36 0.38
C GLY A 420 10.90 -19.25 0.15
N PRO A 421 11.08 -20.34 0.92
CA PRO A 421 12.33 -21.10 0.97
C PRO A 421 12.57 -21.98 -0.26
N LEU A 422 13.85 -22.25 -0.54
CA LEU A 422 14.30 -23.11 -1.64
C LEU A 422 14.15 -24.59 -1.29
N PHE A 423 13.47 -25.36 -2.15
CA PHE A 423 13.55 -26.82 -2.09
C PHE A 423 14.86 -27.30 -2.72
N THR A 424 15.71 -27.92 -1.90
CA THR A 424 17.02 -28.47 -2.31
C THR A 424 17.33 -29.75 -1.51
N THR A 425 18.52 -30.32 -1.68
CA THR A 425 19.02 -31.44 -0.87
C THR A 425 20.15 -30.99 0.05
N ALA A 426 20.47 -31.78 1.07
CA ALA A 426 21.57 -31.45 1.98
C ALA A 426 22.89 -31.33 1.20
N GLY A 427 23.58 -30.19 1.30
CA GLY A 427 24.77 -29.88 0.50
C GLY A 427 24.49 -29.52 -0.97
N GLY A 428 23.22 -29.31 -1.34
CA GLY A 428 22.82 -28.79 -2.63
C GLY A 428 22.95 -27.27 -2.72
N HIS A 429 22.83 -26.72 -3.94
CA HIS A 429 22.86 -25.28 -4.15
C HIS A 429 21.74 -24.58 -3.35
N GLY A 430 22.09 -23.44 -2.74
CA GLY A 430 21.31 -22.70 -1.75
C GLY A 430 21.75 -22.98 -0.30
N THR A 431 22.33 -24.14 0.00
CA THR A 431 22.75 -24.50 1.38
C THR A 431 24.11 -23.91 1.77
N GLU A 432 24.93 -23.53 0.78
CA GLU A 432 26.22 -22.91 1.01
C GLU A 432 26.11 -21.52 1.64
N TYR A 433 24.97 -20.83 1.50
CA TYR A 433 24.79 -19.49 2.05
C TYR A 433 24.78 -19.47 3.59
N SER A 434 24.35 -20.57 4.21
CA SER A 434 24.31 -20.74 5.67
C SER A 434 25.69 -20.59 6.33
N GLN A 435 26.77 -20.82 5.57
CA GLN A 435 28.15 -20.67 6.08
C GLN A 435 28.50 -19.20 6.40
N TYR A 436 27.83 -18.24 5.74
CA TYR A 436 28.03 -16.80 5.94
C TYR A 436 27.19 -16.24 7.08
N ILE A 437 26.25 -17.02 7.61
CA ILE A 437 25.41 -16.63 8.73
C ILE A 437 26.11 -16.98 10.05
N PRO A 438 26.11 -16.09 11.07
CA PRO A 438 26.71 -16.40 12.36
C PRO A 438 26.04 -17.62 13.00
N GLU A 439 26.82 -18.46 13.67
CA GLU A 439 26.38 -19.77 14.18
C GLU A 439 25.10 -19.70 15.01
N SER A 440 24.96 -18.68 15.87
CA SER A 440 23.77 -18.48 16.71
C SER A 440 22.47 -18.26 15.95
N PHE A 441 22.53 -17.88 14.66
CA PHE A 441 21.37 -17.60 13.82
C PHE A 441 21.16 -18.62 12.70
N ARG A 442 22.13 -19.51 12.44
CA ARG A 442 22.09 -20.46 11.30
C ARG A 442 20.85 -21.33 11.29
N ALA A 443 20.50 -21.96 12.42
CA ALA A 443 19.35 -22.86 12.48
C ALA A 443 18.03 -22.16 12.10
N ASN A 444 17.84 -20.92 12.56
CA ASN A 444 16.66 -20.12 12.21
C ASN A 444 16.70 -19.71 10.73
N PHE A 445 17.86 -19.28 10.22
CA PHE A 445 18.03 -18.96 8.81
C PHE A 445 17.70 -20.16 7.91
N ASP A 446 18.25 -21.34 8.21
CA ASP A 446 18.01 -22.56 7.45
C ASP A 446 16.53 -22.92 7.44
N GLN A 447 15.86 -22.85 8.59
CA GLN A 447 14.42 -23.10 8.69
C GLN A 447 13.59 -22.11 7.85
N GLN A 448 14.06 -20.87 7.69
CA GLN A 448 13.37 -19.82 6.95
C GLN A 448 13.71 -19.82 5.45
N PHE A 449 14.88 -20.33 5.05
CA PHE A 449 15.45 -20.17 3.72
C PHE A 449 15.51 -21.47 2.88
N ILE A 450 15.59 -22.65 3.52
CA ILE A 450 15.70 -23.93 2.81
C ILE A 450 14.66 -24.98 3.24
N ARG A 451 14.35 -25.89 2.32
CA ARG A 451 13.51 -27.08 2.51
C ARG A 451 14.27 -28.28 1.98
N LEU A 452 14.50 -29.28 2.84
CA LEU A 452 15.36 -30.44 2.57
C LEU A 452 14.57 -31.76 2.67
N PRO A 453 13.56 -32.00 1.82
CA PRO A 453 12.78 -33.24 1.89
C PRO A 453 13.65 -34.45 1.54
N LYS A 454 13.56 -35.51 2.34
CA LYS A 454 14.29 -36.77 2.13
C LYS A 454 13.45 -37.83 1.43
N SER A 455 12.16 -37.57 1.26
CA SER A 455 11.20 -38.49 0.63
C SER A 455 10.08 -37.72 -0.06
N ALA A 456 9.32 -38.41 -0.91
CA ALA A 456 8.14 -37.84 -1.55
C ALA A 456 7.04 -37.42 -0.55
N GLU A 457 6.94 -38.09 0.60
CA GLU A 457 5.97 -37.75 1.65
C GLU A 457 6.38 -36.49 2.41
N GLU A 458 7.67 -36.35 2.73
CA GLU A 458 8.20 -35.12 3.32
C GLU A 458 8.05 -33.93 2.36
N ALA A 459 8.33 -34.12 1.07
CA ALA A 459 8.13 -33.09 0.04
C ALA A 459 6.68 -32.59 0.02
N ARG A 460 5.70 -33.51 -0.03
CA ARG A 460 4.27 -33.16 0.01
C ARG A 460 3.89 -32.41 1.29
N THR A 461 4.41 -32.86 2.43
CA THR A 461 4.13 -32.23 3.73
C THR A 461 4.65 -30.80 3.78
N GLN A 462 5.89 -30.58 3.31
CA GLN A 462 6.51 -29.25 3.29
C GLN A 462 5.82 -28.29 2.30
N VAL A 463 5.36 -28.77 1.13
CA VAL A 463 4.56 -27.96 0.20
C VAL A 463 3.21 -27.57 0.82
N ASN A 464 2.53 -28.51 1.49
CA ASN A 464 1.26 -28.23 2.16
C ASN A 464 1.41 -27.23 3.31
N ASP A 465 2.50 -27.32 4.07
CA ASP A 465 2.85 -26.36 5.12
C ASP A 465 3.01 -24.94 4.56
N LEU A 466 3.81 -24.78 3.50
CA LEU A 466 3.97 -23.48 2.84
C LEU A 466 2.65 -22.94 2.27
N LYS A 467 1.81 -23.82 1.71
CA LYS A 467 0.48 -23.43 1.25
C LYS A 467 -0.39 -22.86 2.37
N GLN A 468 -0.34 -23.47 3.56
CA GLN A 468 -1.09 -22.99 4.73
C GLN A 468 -0.56 -21.65 5.24
N GLN A 469 0.75 -21.41 5.13
CA GLN A 469 1.38 -20.15 5.49
C GLN A 469 1.11 -19.02 4.48
N GLY A 470 0.68 -19.35 3.26
CA GLY A 470 0.17 -18.40 2.29
C GLY A 470 1.13 -18.02 1.16
N VAL A 471 2.10 -18.89 0.82
CA VAL A 471 2.95 -18.66 -0.37
C VAL A 471 2.14 -18.69 -1.67
N ASP A 472 2.63 -17.98 -2.68
CA ASP A 472 2.05 -17.89 -4.03
C ASP A 472 2.66 -18.85 -5.03
N GLY A 473 3.76 -19.52 -4.69
CA GLY A 473 4.45 -20.45 -5.57
C GLY A 473 5.47 -21.30 -4.82
N ILE A 474 6.12 -22.21 -5.54
CA ILE A 474 7.20 -23.08 -5.04
C ILE A 474 8.43 -22.89 -5.93
N LYS A 475 9.61 -22.89 -5.32
CA LYS A 475 10.90 -22.87 -6.02
C LYS A 475 11.72 -24.07 -5.59
N ALA A 476 12.21 -24.80 -6.59
CA ALA A 476 13.14 -25.91 -6.40
C ALA A 476 14.47 -25.64 -7.10
N VAL A 477 15.48 -26.39 -6.70
CA VAL A 477 16.84 -26.30 -7.23
C VAL A 477 17.28 -27.67 -7.73
N LEU A 478 17.67 -27.72 -9.00
CA LEU A 478 18.24 -28.91 -9.62
C LEU A 478 19.58 -28.55 -10.27
N GLU A 479 20.65 -28.63 -9.48
CA GLU A 479 22.01 -28.33 -9.94
C GLU A 479 23.05 -29.20 -9.22
N GLY A 480 24.00 -29.74 -9.97
CA GLY A 480 25.16 -30.49 -9.45
C GLY A 480 26.47 -29.70 -9.38
N GLY A 481 26.45 -28.42 -9.78
CA GLY A 481 27.64 -27.57 -9.89
C GLY A 481 28.45 -27.80 -11.18
N GLY A 482 29.58 -27.10 -11.30
CA GLY A 482 30.47 -27.09 -12.46
C GLY A 482 31.74 -26.27 -12.17
N GLY A 483 32.79 -26.42 -12.98
CA GLY A 483 33.98 -25.55 -12.90
C GLY A 483 34.79 -25.65 -11.59
N GLY A 484 34.72 -26.78 -10.89
CA GLY A 484 35.38 -26.98 -9.59
C GLY A 484 34.49 -26.74 -8.37
N THR A 485 33.28 -26.20 -8.56
CA THR A 485 32.22 -26.15 -7.53
C THR A 485 31.31 -27.36 -7.69
N THR A 486 31.07 -28.11 -6.62
CA THR A 486 30.21 -29.31 -6.63
C THR A 486 29.09 -29.15 -5.62
N PHE A 487 27.87 -29.44 -6.05
CA PHE A 487 26.68 -29.47 -5.19
C PHE A 487 26.06 -30.86 -5.21
N ASN A 488 25.49 -31.27 -4.09
CA ASN A 488 24.64 -32.45 -4.08
C ASN A 488 23.37 -32.12 -4.89
N ARG A 489 23.12 -32.91 -5.92
CA ARG A 489 21.95 -32.73 -6.79
C ARG A 489 20.74 -33.45 -6.19
N MET A 490 19.57 -32.79 -6.16
CA MET A 490 18.32 -33.41 -5.72
C MET A 490 17.94 -34.58 -6.62
N ASP A 491 17.39 -35.65 -6.05
CA ASP A 491 16.77 -36.74 -6.79
C ASP A 491 15.56 -36.21 -7.61
N PRO A 492 15.54 -36.36 -8.95
CA PRO A 492 14.41 -35.94 -9.78
C PRO A 492 13.05 -36.54 -9.35
N ALA A 493 13.03 -37.71 -8.70
CA ALA A 493 11.80 -38.28 -8.15
C ALA A 493 11.24 -37.46 -6.98
N ILE A 494 12.11 -36.82 -6.18
CA ILE A 494 11.71 -35.87 -5.13
C ILE A 494 11.19 -34.59 -5.78
N LEU A 495 11.87 -34.06 -6.81
CA LEU A 495 11.39 -32.89 -7.55
C LEU A 495 10.00 -33.13 -8.16
N LYS A 496 9.78 -34.31 -8.72
CA LYS A 496 8.45 -34.72 -9.20
C LYS A 496 7.40 -34.72 -8.08
N ALA A 497 7.74 -35.25 -6.90
CA ALA A 497 6.83 -35.24 -5.77
C ALA A 497 6.50 -33.82 -5.28
N ILE A 498 7.46 -32.89 -5.33
CA ILE A 498 7.25 -31.46 -5.04
C ILE A 498 6.31 -30.86 -6.09
N SER A 499 6.54 -31.13 -7.37
CA SER A 499 5.72 -30.62 -8.48
C SER A 499 4.27 -31.11 -8.39
N ASP A 500 4.08 -32.41 -8.20
CA ASP A 500 2.75 -33.02 -8.02
C ASP A 500 2.02 -32.41 -6.81
N ALA A 501 2.73 -32.15 -5.70
CA ALA A 501 2.16 -31.50 -4.52
C ALA A 501 1.81 -30.03 -4.76
N ALA A 502 2.66 -29.28 -5.47
CA ALA A 502 2.43 -27.88 -5.80
C ALA A 502 1.19 -27.74 -6.69
N HIS A 503 1.03 -28.61 -7.70
CA HIS A 503 -0.15 -28.65 -8.55
C HIS A 503 -1.42 -28.99 -7.76
N ALA A 504 -1.36 -29.97 -6.85
CA ALA A 504 -2.48 -30.29 -5.95
C ALA A 504 -2.85 -29.08 -5.05
N ALA A 505 -1.86 -28.32 -4.59
CA ALA A 505 -2.04 -27.09 -3.81
C ALA A 505 -2.41 -25.85 -4.66
N LYS A 506 -2.51 -26.01 -5.99
CA LYS A 506 -2.74 -24.94 -6.98
C LYS A 506 -1.69 -23.83 -6.90
N LEU A 507 -0.43 -24.19 -6.63
CA LEU A 507 0.73 -23.31 -6.70
C LEU A 507 1.51 -23.56 -8.00
N PRO A 508 2.02 -22.52 -8.69
CA PRO A 508 3.03 -22.68 -9.72
C PRO A 508 4.36 -23.13 -9.10
N ILE A 509 5.11 -23.98 -9.81
CA ILE A 509 6.47 -24.38 -9.43
C ILE A 509 7.49 -23.99 -10.50
N VAL A 510 8.55 -23.31 -10.06
CA VAL A 510 9.71 -22.99 -10.89
C VAL A 510 10.94 -23.75 -10.41
N THR A 511 11.86 -24.05 -11.32
CA THR A 511 13.10 -24.77 -10.99
C THR A 511 14.31 -24.06 -11.54
N HIS A 512 15.28 -23.79 -10.66
CA HIS A 512 16.64 -23.42 -11.05
C HIS A 512 17.32 -24.62 -11.70
N THR A 513 17.88 -24.43 -12.89
CA THR A 513 18.66 -25.43 -13.61
C THR A 513 20.02 -24.88 -14.02
N GLY A 514 21.05 -25.73 -14.03
CA GLY A 514 22.41 -25.30 -14.37
C GLY A 514 22.94 -25.81 -15.70
N ASN A 515 22.48 -26.98 -16.17
CA ASN A 515 22.88 -27.59 -17.46
C ASN A 515 21.67 -28.17 -18.22
N ALA A 516 21.90 -28.66 -19.44
CA ALA A 516 20.85 -29.23 -20.29
C ALA A 516 20.18 -30.49 -19.69
N GLN A 517 20.91 -31.31 -18.92
CA GLN A 517 20.32 -32.46 -18.24
C GLN A 517 19.38 -32.02 -17.10
N ASP A 518 19.76 -30.97 -16.36
CA ASP A 518 18.91 -30.36 -15.34
C ASP A 518 17.60 -29.84 -15.95
N VAL A 519 17.66 -29.21 -17.12
CA VAL A 519 16.47 -28.80 -17.87
C VAL A 519 15.60 -30.02 -18.24
N THR A 520 16.20 -31.06 -18.79
CA THR A 520 15.48 -32.28 -19.21
C THR A 520 14.74 -32.93 -18.04
N ASP A 521 15.45 -33.13 -16.93
CA ASP A 521 14.91 -33.77 -15.72
C ASP A 521 13.83 -32.90 -15.04
N ALA A 522 14.00 -31.59 -15.03
CA ALA A 522 12.99 -30.68 -14.51
C ALA A 522 11.70 -30.71 -15.34
N LEU A 523 11.82 -30.80 -16.68
CA LEU A 523 10.66 -31.00 -17.56
C LEU A 523 9.98 -32.35 -17.30
N ASP A 524 10.75 -33.43 -17.11
CA ASP A 524 10.19 -34.74 -16.76
C ASP A 524 9.50 -34.76 -15.39
N ALA A 525 9.98 -33.94 -14.45
CA ALA A 525 9.34 -33.77 -13.15
C ALA A 525 8.02 -32.98 -13.20
N GLY A 526 7.71 -32.31 -14.32
CA GLY A 526 6.44 -31.61 -14.54
C GLY A 526 6.40 -30.19 -13.96
N VAL A 527 7.52 -29.46 -13.98
CA VAL A 527 7.58 -28.08 -13.46
C VAL A 527 6.83 -27.10 -14.36
N ASP A 528 6.39 -25.95 -13.83
CA ASP A 528 5.69 -24.91 -14.61
C ASP A 528 6.65 -23.90 -15.27
N GLY A 529 7.88 -23.77 -14.75
CA GLY A 529 8.89 -22.85 -15.29
C GLY A 529 10.33 -23.30 -15.05
N ILE A 530 11.18 -22.98 -16.01
CA ILE A 530 12.63 -23.20 -15.98
C ILE A 530 13.33 -21.85 -15.82
N GLU A 531 14.15 -21.73 -14.79
CA GLU A 531 14.93 -20.52 -14.51
C GLU A 531 16.41 -20.77 -14.82
N HIS A 532 17.03 -19.77 -15.45
CA HIS A 532 18.36 -19.75 -16.06
C HIS A 532 18.57 -20.72 -17.24
N GLY A 533 17.99 -21.92 -17.19
CA GLY A 533 18.15 -22.94 -18.21
C GLY A 533 19.50 -23.65 -18.14
N SER A 534 20.32 -23.45 -19.17
CA SER A 534 21.71 -23.92 -19.17
C SER A 534 22.65 -22.80 -19.54
N MET A 535 23.66 -22.60 -18.69
CA MET A 535 24.75 -21.64 -18.89
C MET A 535 26.03 -22.33 -19.39
N ARG A 536 26.04 -23.66 -19.44
CA ARG A 536 27.25 -24.49 -19.61
C ARG A 536 27.28 -25.17 -20.97
N ASP A 537 26.15 -25.73 -21.38
CA ASP A 537 25.93 -26.46 -22.62
C ASP A 537 24.65 -26.02 -23.35
N ARG A 538 24.53 -26.43 -24.61
CA ARG A 538 23.38 -26.11 -25.44
C ARG A 538 22.19 -26.96 -24.99
N ILE A 539 21.05 -26.32 -24.74
CA ILE A 539 19.80 -27.05 -24.50
C ILE A 539 19.37 -27.70 -25.83
N PRO A 540 19.08 -29.02 -25.87
CA PRO A 540 18.60 -29.68 -27.08
C PRO A 540 17.28 -29.06 -27.58
N ASP A 541 17.13 -28.90 -28.88
CA ASP A 541 15.94 -28.27 -29.46
C ASP A 541 14.64 -29.06 -29.17
N ALA A 542 14.76 -30.37 -28.91
CA ALA A 542 13.67 -31.22 -28.45
C ALA A 542 13.08 -30.74 -27.10
N GLU A 543 13.91 -30.23 -26.19
CA GLU A 543 13.46 -29.74 -24.89
C GLU A 543 12.66 -28.44 -25.03
N PHE A 544 13.02 -27.55 -25.97
CA PHE A 544 12.19 -26.38 -26.27
C PHE A 544 10.84 -26.76 -26.88
N THR A 545 10.81 -27.78 -27.72
CA THR A 545 9.56 -28.32 -28.27
C THR A 545 8.67 -28.90 -27.14
N LYS A 546 9.29 -29.61 -26.20
CA LYS A 546 8.63 -30.14 -25.00
C LYS A 546 8.10 -29.04 -24.09
N MET A 547 8.90 -28.01 -23.79
CA MET A 547 8.48 -26.83 -23.03
C MET A 547 7.22 -26.20 -23.63
N LYS A 548 7.21 -25.95 -24.95
CA LYS A 548 6.04 -25.40 -25.64
C LYS A 548 4.82 -26.31 -25.52
N ALA A 549 4.98 -27.61 -25.74
CA ALA A 549 3.87 -28.57 -25.69
C ALA A 549 3.25 -28.64 -24.28
N MET A 550 4.08 -28.52 -23.24
CA MET A 550 3.66 -28.53 -21.84
C MET A 550 3.19 -27.16 -21.34
N GLY A 551 3.49 -26.07 -22.07
CA GLY A 551 3.24 -24.71 -21.62
C GLY A 551 4.18 -24.22 -20.52
N VAL A 552 5.37 -24.82 -20.40
CA VAL A 552 6.41 -24.44 -19.43
C VAL A 552 7.03 -23.12 -19.83
N THR A 553 7.21 -22.22 -18.85
CA THR A 553 7.85 -20.93 -19.08
C THR A 553 9.38 -21.04 -19.03
N PHE A 554 10.06 -20.14 -19.73
CA PHE A 554 11.52 -20.04 -19.70
C PHE A 554 11.97 -18.63 -19.33
N ASP A 555 12.76 -18.54 -18.27
CA ASP A 555 13.44 -17.34 -17.79
C ASP A 555 14.95 -17.50 -17.93
N PRO A 556 15.63 -16.80 -18.86
CA PRO A 556 17.06 -16.95 -19.07
C PRO A 556 17.93 -16.15 -18.09
N THR A 557 17.39 -15.14 -17.39
CA THR A 557 18.13 -14.24 -16.48
C THR A 557 19.46 -13.72 -17.05
N LEU A 558 19.46 -13.18 -18.28
CA LEU A 558 20.71 -12.76 -18.94
C LEU A 558 21.46 -11.66 -18.16
N SER A 559 20.75 -10.83 -17.39
CA SER A 559 21.31 -9.74 -16.60
C SER A 559 22.26 -10.21 -15.52
N VAL A 560 21.95 -11.32 -14.83
CA VAL A 560 22.88 -11.86 -13.81
C VAL A 560 24.12 -12.47 -14.48
N LEU A 561 23.99 -13.07 -15.66
CA LEU A 561 25.14 -13.59 -16.40
C LEU A 561 26.07 -12.47 -16.87
N GLU A 562 25.50 -11.37 -17.39
CA GLU A 562 26.27 -10.17 -17.73
C GLU A 562 26.94 -9.56 -16.50
N ALA A 563 26.18 -9.41 -15.41
CA ALA A 563 26.67 -8.84 -14.16
C ALA A 563 27.81 -9.67 -13.54
N MET A 564 27.68 -11.00 -13.50
CA MET A 564 28.73 -11.88 -13.01
C MET A 564 29.99 -11.80 -13.87
N GLY A 565 29.84 -11.77 -15.20
CA GLY A 565 30.98 -11.57 -16.10
C GLY A 565 31.69 -10.23 -15.85
N ALA A 566 30.94 -9.14 -15.73
CA ALA A 566 31.49 -7.84 -15.39
C ALA A 566 32.15 -7.83 -13.99
N TYR A 567 31.59 -8.55 -13.02
CA TYR A 567 32.10 -8.64 -11.65
C TYR A 567 33.48 -9.30 -11.65
N VAL A 568 33.59 -10.45 -12.32
CA VAL A 568 34.83 -11.21 -12.48
C VAL A 568 35.92 -10.34 -13.13
N ASP A 569 35.55 -9.61 -14.18
CA ASP A 569 36.42 -8.67 -14.89
C ASP A 569 36.76 -7.41 -14.07
N GLY A 570 36.08 -7.15 -12.96
CA GLY A 570 36.22 -5.93 -12.16
C GLY A 570 35.66 -4.67 -12.84
N LYS A 571 34.74 -4.82 -13.80
CA LYS A 571 34.08 -3.72 -14.51
C LYS A 571 32.91 -3.18 -13.70
N THR A 572 32.71 -1.86 -13.74
CA THR A 572 31.65 -1.17 -12.97
C THR A 572 30.61 -0.47 -13.84
N ASP A 573 30.69 -0.62 -15.16
CA ASP A 573 29.88 0.15 -16.12
C ASP A 573 28.37 -0.05 -15.92
N LEU A 574 27.95 -1.24 -15.47
CA LEU A 574 26.55 -1.54 -15.13
C LEU A 574 26.00 -0.65 -14.01
N LEU A 575 26.86 -0.20 -13.09
CA LEU A 575 26.49 0.69 -12.00
C LEU A 575 26.26 2.12 -12.48
N ASP A 576 26.82 2.53 -13.63
CA ASP A 576 26.73 3.89 -14.16
C ASP A 576 25.44 4.16 -14.95
N ARG A 577 24.58 3.15 -15.10
CA ARG A 577 23.29 3.28 -15.78
C ARG A 577 22.37 4.26 -15.04
N SER A 578 21.62 5.06 -15.81
CA SER A 578 20.87 6.20 -15.27
C SER A 578 19.88 5.81 -14.17
N LEU A 579 19.09 4.74 -14.37
CA LEU A 579 18.14 4.28 -13.35
C LEU A 579 18.85 3.72 -12.11
N VAL A 580 20.00 3.05 -12.27
CA VAL A 580 20.82 2.57 -11.13
C VAL A 580 21.27 3.75 -10.28
N GLN A 581 21.79 4.81 -10.91
CA GLN A 581 22.22 6.04 -10.22
C GLN A 581 21.08 6.79 -9.51
N GLN A 582 19.83 6.56 -9.91
CA GLN A 582 18.66 7.17 -9.28
C GLN A 582 18.13 6.36 -8.09
N VAL A 583 18.16 5.02 -8.16
CA VAL A 583 17.61 4.16 -7.10
C VAL A 583 18.62 3.83 -6.01
N VAL A 584 19.91 3.75 -6.34
CA VAL A 584 20.95 3.36 -5.38
C VAL A 584 21.55 4.60 -4.73
N PRO A 585 21.70 4.65 -3.38
CA PRO A 585 22.37 5.76 -2.71
C PRO A 585 23.80 5.95 -3.23
N ARG A 586 24.19 7.20 -3.53
CA ARG A 586 25.52 7.52 -4.07
C ARG A 586 26.68 6.99 -3.21
N GLN A 587 26.54 7.04 -1.89
CA GLN A 587 27.55 6.52 -0.97
C GLN A 587 27.73 5.01 -1.10
N PHE A 588 26.63 4.28 -1.27
CA PHE A 588 26.67 2.82 -1.47
C PHE A 588 27.31 2.45 -2.81
N LEU A 589 26.98 3.17 -3.88
CA LEU A 589 27.64 2.99 -5.19
C LEU A 589 29.16 3.22 -5.10
N ALA A 590 29.59 4.27 -4.41
CA ALA A 590 31.02 4.54 -4.21
C ALA A 590 31.71 3.42 -3.42
N GLN A 591 31.13 3.01 -2.29
CA GLN A 591 31.65 1.90 -1.47
C GLN A 591 31.82 0.61 -2.26
N VAL A 592 30.88 0.31 -3.15
CA VAL A 592 30.94 -0.88 -3.99
C VAL A 592 32.05 -0.78 -5.02
N LYS A 593 32.16 0.36 -5.70
CA LYS A 593 33.25 0.59 -6.67
C LYS A 593 34.62 0.46 -6.01
N ASP A 594 34.76 0.97 -4.79
CA ASP A 594 35.98 0.85 -4.00
C ASP A 594 36.25 -0.61 -3.56
N SER A 595 35.19 -1.33 -3.15
CA SER A 595 35.31 -2.70 -2.62
C SER A 595 35.66 -3.75 -3.68
N LEU A 596 35.34 -3.52 -4.96
CA LEU A 596 35.65 -4.43 -6.08
C LEU A 596 37.14 -4.72 -6.27
N ASN A 597 38.01 -3.83 -5.77
CA ASN A 597 39.46 -3.99 -5.80
C ASN A 597 40.05 -4.53 -4.49
N SER A 598 39.23 -4.74 -3.47
CA SER A 598 39.69 -5.28 -2.17
C SER A 598 40.23 -6.71 -2.30
N PRO A 599 41.15 -7.16 -1.41
CA PRO A 599 41.65 -8.54 -1.43
C PRO A 599 40.54 -9.60 -1.31
N GLY A 600 39.49 -9.30 -0.52
CA GLY A 600 38.32 -10.18 -0.39
C GLY A 600 37.52 -10.29 -1.69
N ALA A 601 37.29 -9.16 -2.38
CA ALA A 601 36.63 -9.16 -3.67
C ALA A 601 37.47 -9.87 -4.75
N GLN A 602 38.80 -9.75 -4.73
CA GLN A 602 39.67 -10.50 -5.64
C GLN A 602 39.55 -12.02 -5.45
N ALA A 603 39.48 -12.49 -4.20
CA ALA A 603 39.24 -13.91 -3.91
C ALA A 603 37.86 -14.37 -4.38
N ALA A 604 36.82 -13.58 -4.12
CA ALA A 604 35.45 -13.87 -4.58
C ALA A 604 35.35 -13.89 -6.12
N ARG A 605 35.96 -12.92 -6.80
CA ARG A 605 36.04 -12.87 -8.27
C ARG A 605 36.72 -14.09 -8.86
N LYS A 606 37.82 -14.56 -8.24
CA LYS A 606 38.50 -15.78 -8.68
C LYS A 606 37.63 -17.02 -8.50
N ALA A 607 36.90 -17.12 -7.39
CA ALA A 607 35.98 -18.23 -7.15
C ALA A 607 34.82 -18.24 -8.16
N ILE A 608 34.17 -17.09 -8.38
CA ILE A 608 33.06 -16.93 -9.34
C ILE A 608 33.55 -17.16 -10.78
N GLY A 609 34.73 -16.66 -11.14
CA GLY A 609 35.32 -16.84 -12.47
C GLY A 609 35.70 -18.29 -12.78
N GLY A 610 35.76 -19.17 -11.77
CA GLY A 610 35.88 -20.62 -11.98
C GLY A 610 34.58 -21.28 -12.44
N TYR A 611 33.43 -20.65 -12.18
CA TYR A 611 32.11 -21.18 -12.56
C TYR A 611 31.80 -20.86 -14.04
N PRO A 612 31.56 -21.87 -14.90
CA PRO A 612 31.44 -21.67 -16.35
C PRO A 612 30.08 -21.08 -16.73
N MET A 613 29.93 -19.76 -16.58
CA MET A 613 28.76 -19.00 -17.02
C MET A 613 29.00 -18.38 -18.39
N ARG A 614 28.26 -18.81 -19.42
CA ARG A 614 28.41 -18.31 -20.79
C ARG A 614 27.20 -17.51 -21.24
N LEU A 615 27.29 -16.17 -21.15
CA LEU A 615 26.25 -15.26 -21.61
C LEU A 615 25.87 -15.49 -23.08
N ASP A 616 26.86 -15.67 -23.97
CA ASP A 616 26.60 -15.92 -25.39
C ASP A 616 25.81 -17.20 -25.63
N LEU A 617 26.06 -18.24 -24.82
CA LEU A 617 25.31 -19.49 -24.90
C LEU A 617 23.87 -19.31 -24.40
N ALA A 618 23.69 -18.59 -23.29
CA ALA A 618 22.36 -18.29 -22.78
C ALA A 618 21.55 -17.45 -23.79
N LYS A 619 22.16 -16.47 -24.47
CA LYS A 619 21.55 -15.74 -25.59
C LYS A 619 21.14 -16.68 -26.73
N LEU A 620 21.99 -17.65 -27.09
CA LEU A 620 21.66 -18.64 -28.12
C LEU A 620 20.52 -19.58 -27.70
N ASN A 621 20.46 -20.00 -26.44
CA ASN A 621 19.37 -20.80 -25.88
C ASN A 621 18.06 -20.01 -25.87
N LEU A 622 18.09 -18.73 -25.47
CA LEU A 622 16.95 -17.82 -25.52
C LEU A 622 16.37 -17.68 -26.93
N ALA A 623 17.22 -17.41 -27.93
CA ALA A 623 16.79 -17.31 -29.32
C ALA A 623 16.14 -18.61 -29.81
N ALA A 624 16.72 -19.76 -29.47
CA ALA A 624 16.18 -21.07 -29.83
C ALA A 624 14.81 -21.34 -29.17
N ALA A 625 14.67 -21.03 -27.88
CA ALA A 625 13.40 -21.13 -27.16
C ALA A 625 12.31 -20.26 -27.81
N TYR A 626 12.66 -19.02 -28.16
CA TYR A 626 11.75 -18.12 -28.88
C TYR A 626 11.29 -18.69 -30.21
N HIS A 627 12.22 -19.17 -31.05
CA HIS A 627 11.89 -19.74 -32.36
C HIS A 627 11.07 -21.04 -32.26
N ALA A 628 11.28 -21.84 -31.21
CA ALA A 628 10.44 -23.00 -30.93
C ALA A 628 9.01 -22.59 -30.52
N GLY A 629 8.81 -21.39 -30.00
CA GLY A 629 7.54 -20.85 -29.50
C GLY A 629 7.31 -21.13 -28.01
N VAL A 630 8.38 -21.23 -27.23
CA VAL A 630 8.33 -21.33 -25.77
C VAL A 630 7.79 -20.02 -25.18
N ILE A 631 7.04 -20.11 -24.07
CA ILE A 631 6.55 -18.93 -23.35
C ILE A 631 7.72 -18.33 -22.57
N LEU A 632 8.24 -17.20 -23.03
CA LEU A 632 9.31 -16.49 -22.34
C LEU A 632 8.75 -15.58 -21.26
N VAL A 633 9.44 -15.51 -20.12
CA VAL A 633 9.15 -14.60 -19.00
C VAL A 633 10.45 -13.95 -18.53
N THR A 634 10.39 -12.72 -18.04
CA THR A 634 11.61 -11.99 -17.61
C THR A 634 11.81 -12.09 -16.11
N GLY A 635 12.93 -12.68 -15.70
CA GLY A 635 13.51 -12.54 -14.38
C GLY A 635 14.89 -11.90 -14.48
N THR A 636 15.31 -11.19 -13.43
CA THR A 636 16.63 -10.56 -13.42
C THR A 636 17.65 -11.26 -12.53
N ASP A 637 17.15 -12.05 -11.59
CA ASP A 637 17.91 -12.59 -10.46
C ASP A 637 18.55 -11.47 -9.61
N SER A 638 17.83 -10.35 -9.49
CA SER A 638 18.23 -9.17 -8.70
C SER A 638 18.45 -9.54 -7.25
N GLY A 639 19.49 -8.95 -6.64
CA GLY A 639 20.01 -9.36 -5.33
C GLY A 639 21.34 -10.11 -5.43
N ASN A 640 21.74 -10.51 -6.63
CA ASN A 640 23.08 -10.97 -6.96
C ASN A 640 24.08 -9.83 -7.26
N PRO A 641 25.41 -10.05 -7.09
CA PRO A 641 26.49 -9.15 -7.49
C PRO A 641 26.22 -8.34 -8.77
N MET A 642 26.15 -7.01 -8.64
CA MET A 642 25.88 -5.98 -9.64
C MET A 642 24.50 -6.02 -10.32
N VAL A 643 23.56 -6.81 -9.79
CA VAL A 643 22.16 -6.86 -10.25
C VAL A 643 21.26 -6.10 -9.28
N VAL A 644 20.95 -4.85 -9.65
CA VAL A 644 20.19 -3.90 -8.82
C VAL A 644 18.68 -4.08 -9.01
N HIS A 645 17.93 -4.19 -7.90
CA HIS A 645 16.46 -4.26 -7.88
C HIS A 645 15.81 -3.10 -8.61
N GLY A 646 14.97 -3.39 -9.60
CA GLY A 646 14.28 -2.41 -10.43
C GLY A 646 14.97 -2.18 -11.77
N PRO A 647 16.09 -1.42 -11.86
CA PRO A 647 16.73 -1.09 -13.13
C PRO A 647 17.19 -2.28 -13.96
N SER A 648 17.49 -3.43 -13.33
CA SER A 648 18.03 -4.60 -14.03
C SER A 648 17.05 -5.20 -15.04
N ILE A 649 15.73 -5.08 -14.84
CA ILE A 649 14.75 -5.63 -15.79
C ILE A 649 14.80 -4.91 -17.14
N HIS A 650 15.13 -3.62 -17.13
CA HIS A 650 15.33 -2.87 -18.37
C HIS A 650 16.58 -3.35 -19.10
N ARG A 651 17.62 -3.81 -18.37
CA ARG A 651 18.78 -4.45 -19.00
C ARG A 651 18.40 -5.79 -19.60
N GLU A 652 17.63 -6.58 -18.87
CA GLU A 652 17.18 -7.89 -19.33
C GLU A 652 16.45 -7.77 -20.67
N LEU A 653 15.52 -6.82 -20.78
CA LEU A 653 14.84 -6.51 -22.03
C LEU A 653 15.79 -6.10 -23.17
N GLN A 654 16.83 -5.30 -22.87
CA GLN A 654 17.85 -4.94 -23.85
C GLN A 654 18.67 -6.16 -24.29
N LEU A 655 19.08 -7.02 -23.36
CA LEU A 655 19.83 -8.24 -23.62
C LEU A 655 19.03 -9.23 -24.47
N TRP A 656 17.71 -9.30 -24.28
CA TRP A 656 16.83 -10.10 -25.14
C TRP A 656 16.81 -9.57 -26.57
N VAL A 657 16.69 -8.26 -26.75
CA VAL A 657 16.73 -7.65 -28.10
C VAL A 657 18.10 -7.82 -28.75
N GLU A 658 19.19 -7.68 -27.99
CA GLU A 658 20.55 -8.01 -28.46
C GLU A 658 20.70 -9.48 -28.86
N ALA A 659 19.96 -10.40 -28.22
CA ALA A 659 19.89 -11.82 -28.58
C ALA A 659 19.00 -12.10 -29.81
N GLY A 660 18.40 -11.08 -30.42
CA GLY A 660 17.56 -11.20 -31.60
C GLY A 660 16.06 -11.38 -31.29
N ILE A 661 15.64 -11.23 -30.04
CA ILE A 661 14.21 -11.29 -29.67
C ILE A 661 13.53 -9.96 -30.07
N PRO A 662 12.37 -9.99 -30.75
CA PRO A 662 11.66 -8.76 -31.07
C PRO A 662 11.25 -7.99 -29.81
N PRO A 663 11.31 -6.63 -29.80
CA PRO A 663 10.92 -5.83 -28.64
C PRO A 663 9.51 -6.12 -28.12
N SER A 664 8.54 -6.40 -29.01
CA SER A 664 7.18 -6.79 -28.63
C SER A 664 7.12 -8.08 -27.82
N ALA A 665 7.93 -9.08 -28.17
CA ALA A 665 8.02 -10.34 -27.46
C ALA A 665 8.74 -10.18 -26.11
N ALA A 666 9.78 -9.35 -26.04
CA ALA A 666 10.44 -9.02 -24.78
C ALA A 666 9.48 -8.31 -23.81
N LEU A 667 8.74 -7.30 -24.29
CA LEU A 667 7.72 -6.62 -23.49
C LEU A 667 6.58 -7.55 -23.05
N GLN A 668 6.14 -8.47 -23.91
CA GLN A 668 5.14 -9.48 -23.55
C GLN A 668 5.67 -10.43 -22.46
N GLY A 669 6.95 -10.78 -22.51
CA GLY A 669 7.67 -11.55 -21.48
C GLY A 669 7.61 -10.87 -20.10
N ALA A 670 7.81 -9.55 -20.07
CA ALA A 670 7.78 -8.73 -18.85
C ALA A 670 6.39 -8.24 -18.44
N THR A 671 5.32 -8.65 -19.12
CA THR A 671 3.95 -8.23 -18.81
C THR A 671 3.00 -9.42 -18.75
N TYR A 672 2.31 -9.75 -19.85
CA TYR A 672 1.26 -10.77 -19.84
C TYR A 672 1.79 -12.17 -19.50
N ASN A 673 2.93 -12.58 -20.08
CA ASN A 673 3.47 -13.91 -19.83
C ASN A 673 3.93 -14.07 -18.37
N ALA A 674 4.59 -13.05 -17.82
CA ALA A 674 4.94 -13.00 -16.41
C ALA A 674 3.69 -13.10 -15.51
N ALA A 675 2.64 -12.32 -15.79
CA ALA A 675 1.38 -12.42 -15.05
C ALA A 675 0.75 -13.82 -15.12
N LYS A 676 0.87 -14.50 -16.25
CA LYS A 676 0.37 -15.87 -16.44
C LYS A 676 1.13 -16.89 -15.60
N LEU A 677 2.47 -16.80 -15.51
CA LEU A 677 3.26 -17.62 -14.60
C LEU A 677 2.81 -17.45 -13.15
N LEU A 678 2.54 -16.21 -12.74
CA LEU A 678 2.07 -15.87 -11.40
C LEU A 678 0.58 -16.19 -11.16
N ARG A 679 -0.12 -16.72 -12.18
CA ARG A 679 -1.58 -16.97 -12.16
C ARG A 679 -2.40 -15.72 -11.81
N ALA A 680 -1.88 -14.56 -12.20
CA ALA A 680 -2.46 -13.24 -11.96
C ALA A 680 -2.92 -12.56 -13.28
N ASP A 681 -2.87 -13.28 -14.39
CA ASP A 681 -3.21 -12.80 -15.75
C ASP A 681 -4.68 -12.39 -15.93
N GLN A 682 -5.56 -12.75 -14.98
CA GLN A 682 -6.94 -12.27 -14.95
C GLN A 682 -7.10 -10.89 -14.27
N ARG A 683 -6.01 -10.30 -13.78
CA ARG A 683 -6.02 -9.04 -13.03
C ARG A 683 -4.94 -8.06 -13.47
N ILE A 684 -3.73 -8.52 -13.80
CA ILE A 684 -2.57 -7.69 -14.18
C ILE A 684 -1.91 -8.20 -15.47
N GLY A 685 -0.92 -7.47 -15.99
CA GLY A 685 -0.15 -7.86 -17.17
C GLY A 685 -0.80 -7.49 -18.51
N LEU A 686 -2.03 -6.97 -18.51
CA LEU A 686 -2.71 -6.45 -19.69
C LEU A 686 -3.35 -5.08 -19.46
N ILE A 687 -3.38 -4.25 -20.50
CA ILE A 687 -4.27 -3.09 -20.56
C ILE A 687 -5.64 -3.59 -21.06
N ARG A 688 -6.49 -4.02 -20.13
CA ARG A 688 -7.82 -4.59 -20.42
C ARG A 688 -8.87 -4.06 -19.46
N LYS A 689 -10.09 -3.83 -19.95
CA LYS A 689 -11.22 -3.42 -19.11
C LYS A 689 -11.40 -4.37 -17.92
N GLY A 690 -11.53 -3.80 -16.72
CA GLY A 690 -11.69 -4.53 -15.46
C GLY A 690 -10.39 -4.92 -14.75
N TYR A 691 -9.24 -4.77 -15.41
CA TYR A 691 -7.94 -5.11 -14.84
C TYR A 691 -7.43 -3.98 -13.94
N ASP A 692 -6.50 -4.30 -13.05
CA ASP A 692 -5.85 -3.28 -12.22
C ASP A 692 -5.13 -2.27 -13.11
N ALA A 693 -5.30 -0.98 -12.81
CA ALA A 693 -4.57 0.09 -13.49
C ALA A 693 -3.13 0.21 -12.94
N SER A 694 -2.38 -0.89 -12.99
CA SER A 694 -0.95 -0.95 -12.73
C SER A 694 -0.22 -0.81 -14.07
N LEU A 695 0.24 0.41 -14.36
CA LEU A 695 0.63 0.85 -15.70
C LEU A 695 1.96 1.60 -15.68
N LEU A 696 2.68 1.51 -16.80
CA LEU A 696 3.92 2.22 -17.04
C LEU A 696 3.77 3.13 -18.26
N LEU A 697 4.03 4.42 -18.09
CA LEU A 697 4.07 5.40 -19.18
C LEU A 697 5.51 5.84 -19.43
N VAL A 698 6.00 5.65 -20.65
CA VAL A 698 7.37 5.97 -21.05
C VAL A 698 7.42 6.94 -22.23
N ASP A 699 8.45 7.77 -22.28
CA ASP A 699 8.69 8.68 -23.39
C ASP A 699 9.28 7.92 -24.59
N GLY A 700 8.67 8.07 -25.77
CA GLY A 700 9.10 7.39 -27.00
C GLY A 700 8.38 6.06 -27.25
N ASN A 701 8.98 5.22 -28.11
CA ASN A 701 8.40 3.96 -28.58
C ASN A 701 9.32 2.75 -28.25
N PRO A 702 9.02 1.97 -27.19
CA PRO A 702 9.81 0.81 -26.82
C PRO A 702 9.74 -0.34 -27.83
N LEU A 703 8.81 -0.30 -28.78
CA LEU A 703 8.73 -1.28 -29.87
C LEU A 703 9.78 -1.04 -30.97
N GLN A 704 10.33 0.17 -31.03
CA GLN A 704 11.40 0.56 -31.97
C GLN A 704 12.76 0.64 -31.27
N ASP A 705 12.78 1.12 -30.03
CA ASP A 705 13.97 1.24 -29.21
C ASP A 705 13.63 0.79 -27.78
N ILE A 706 14.00 -0.44 -27.43
CA ILE A 706 13.66 -1.04 -26.14
C ILE A 706 14.25 -0.27 -24.94
N SER A 707 15.31 0.54 -25.15
CA SER A 707 15.86 1.41 -24.10
C SER A 707 14.90 2.52 -23.69
N ALA A 708 13.88 2.82 -24.51
CA ALA A 708 12.80 3.74 -24.15
C ALA A 708 12.07 3.33 -22.86
N THR A 709 12.10 2.05 -22.48
CA THR A 709 11.53 1.59 -21.20
C THR A 709 12.17 2.27 -19.98
N GLU A 710 13.41 2.76 -20.06
CA GLU A 710 14.08 3.49 -18.98
C GLU A 710 13.62 4.96 -18.85
N ARG A 711 13.01 5.51 -19.91
CA ARG A 711 12.55 6.91 -19.98
C ARG A 711 11.16 7.07 -19.36
N ILE A 712 11.08 6.77 -18.06
CA ILE A 712 9.82 6.68 -17.31
C ILE A 712 9.22 8.07 -17.08
N SER A 713 8.04 8.29 -17.65
CA SER A 713 7.25 9.52 -17.51
C SER A 713 6.30 9.44 -16.31
N ALA A 714 5.64 8.29 -16.11
CA ALA A 714 4.78 8.03 -14.96
C ALA A 714 4.65 6.53 -14.68
N VAL A 715 4.43 6.20 -13.40
CA VAL A 715 4.08 4.86 -12.93
C VAL A 715 2.75 4.94 -12.22
N PHE A 716 1.86 3.99 -12.48
CA PHE A 716 0.58 3.86 -11.81
C PHE A 716 0.54 2.50 -11.11
N LEU A 717 0.08 2.46 -9.86
CA LEU A 717 -0.14 1.22 -9.12
C LEU A 717 -1.59 1.16 -8.68
N LYS A 718 -2.38 0.26 -9.27
CA LYS A 718 -3.83 0.16 -9.01
C LYS A 718 -4.51 1.53 -9.13
N GLY A 719 -4.18 2.28 -10.19
CA GLY A 719 -4.71 3.60 -10.54
C GLY A 719 -4.12 4.79 -9.77
N GLU A 720 -3.41 4.56 -8.67
CA GLU A 720 -2.66 5.62 -7.98
C GLU A 720 -1.44 6.02 -8.81
N ARG A 721 -1.37 7.28 -9.25
CA ARG A 721 -0.17 7.83 -9.89
C ARG A 721 0.93 7.99 -8.84
N VAL A 722 1.99 7.20 -8.97
CA VAL A 722 3.09 7.14 -8.01
C VAL A 722 3.96 8.39 -8.12
N ASN A 723 4.18 9.07 -7.01
CA ASN A 723 5.24 10.06 -6.94
C ASN A 723 6.58 9.36 -6.71
N ARG A 724 7.39 9.26 -7.77
CA ARG A 724 8.64 8.49 -7.77
C ARG A 724 9.66 9.01 -6.74
N SER A 725 9.72 10.32 -6.48
CA SER A 725 10.66 10.89 -5.50
C SER A 725 10.37 10.44 -4.07
N ASP A 726 9.10 10.25 -3.75
CA ASP A 726 8.66 10.05 -2.36
C ASP A 726 8.76 8.58 -1.94
N LEU A 727 9.00 7.66 -2.89
CA LEU A 727 9.06 6.21 -2.65
C LEU A 727 10.12 5.81 -1.62
N PHE A 728 11.27 6.50 -1.63
CA PHE A 728 12.39 6.19 -0.74
C PHE A 728 12.28 6.86 0.63
N ASP A 729 11.39 7.83 0.78
CA ASP A 729 11.18 8.59 2.02
C ASP A 729 9.97 8.09 2.83
N GLN A 730 9.46 6.90 2.49
CA GLN A 730 8.37 6.24 3.22
C GLN A 730 8.85 5.83 4.62
N LYS A 731 8.46 6.63 5.62
CA LYS A 731 8.77 6.43 7.05
C LYS A 731 7.74 5.62 7.79
#